data_AF-D8JVA0-F1
#
_entry.id   AF-D8JVA0-F1
#
_cell.length_a   1.000
_cell.length_b   1.000
_cell.length_c   1.000
_cell.angle_alpha   90.00
_cell.angle_beta   90.00
_cell.angle_gamma   90.00
#
_symmetry.space_group_name_H-M   'P 1'
#
loop_
_entity.id
_entity.type
_entity.pdbx_description
1 polymer ?
#
loop_
_entity_poly.entity_id
_entity_poly.type
_entity_poly.pdbx_seq_one_letter_code
_entity_poly.pdbx_strand_id
1 'polypeptide(L)'
;MGMNQVRLARVQALPEVLEKDMIYFVQTGSGTCRIVVTDNGGSPTAYNAGPNPRGAYSGAETYTFGDTVSYGGATWSLIAPSSTGHAPPTLPAVSNSYWTLLAEPGRSVSARGEYSGATEYSARDVVTRDGSSWIYINSTPASGHAPPFLPSTENAYWRLLAERGADGTSFMPDARGPFSGRSVYDDALGGFAYFSTDGDGDEITTAVLFIKMSDASGDWGPPTPFGTSDYNQLTNKPVLGTAAAENVEAFATAAQGAKADTAVQPEDTIADGKVAPASLDSSKAAEFRAVIKVSDTYVNVKDHFGVKGGNDAGDWAKIQAALDAEPKGDILYFPADSYVGTVPLVMSKHKSLKLDPNAVLTLSSAVSSDDLLRIAVTNPASSDVRNMIIEGGTWIADARANCAINVNPANSTPGQNPHFETHIRNGMITGGLCGIRIGGATPAGDTNFNTIEGCNISIQSSGGLAINLDGCADGHRILNNLMFGPGTGVRLNLVLGAYKTLISGNCIVTRDGALLVTNGSNWSFENNQVEQHGGTNLLGQHIQVQGLAYPAKHWRIVANNFGGGSDVNYSIWLMNSIAGLIDENQMQLCAIADVGLVDGGDGYAPRYNTIGARNTFRGARSIRSDQTDASRRMILDVSPGINKDKGIWRSASGLTYSNSWAQSNLRRMVDEHGILHWEGALSGGTTSADTVILAAGQLPACERPIDTTVRAPVGTASGVGQIEFGTDGGLIVRSLPAASPVLSGVSYPVKWWDTYEATP
;
A
#
# COMPACT_ATOMS: atom_id res chain seq x y z
N MET A 1 -30.92 28.58 104.18
CA MET A 1 -30.49 29.81 104.86
C MET A 1 -29.05 29.56 105.29
N GLY A 2 -28.00 30.08 104.67
CA GLY A 2 -27.63 31.48 104.43
C GLY A 2 -26.13 31.52 104.76
N MET A 3 -25.26 31.85 103.81
CA MET A 3 -24.66 33.20 103.65
C MET A 3 -23.78 33.55 104.86
N ASN A 4 -22.45 33.77 104.78
CA ASN A 4 -21.59 34.47 103.82
C ASN A 4 -20.13 33.98 104.11
N GLN A 5 -19.20 33.63 103.21
CA GLN A 5 -18.71 34.21 101.95
C GLN A 5 -18.37 35.71 101.97
N VAL A 6 -17.06 36.01 102.14
CA VAL A 6 -16.38 37.24 101.71
C VAL A 6 -15.13 36.78 100.95
N ARG A 7 -15.14 36.70 99.61
CA ARG A 7 -15.09 37.78 98.59
C ARG A 7 -13.70 38.38 98.43
N LEU A 8 -12.95 37.85 97.48
CA LEU A 8 -12.39 38.66 96.40
C LEU A 8 -12.94 38.12 95.08
N ALA A 9 -13.89 38.87 94.54
CA ALA A 9 -14.69 38.51 93.38
C ALA A 9 -14.10 39.16 92.12
N ARG A 10 -13.77 38.28 91.16
CA ARG A 10 -14.18 38.27 89.74
C ARG A 10 -14.24 39.60 88.97
N VAL A 11 -13.30 39.77 88.04
CA VAL A 11 -13.54 40.24 86.65
C VAL A 11 -12.52 39.47 85.78
N GLN A 12 -12.85 38.39 85.07
CA GLN A 12 -13.67 38.23 83.84
C GLN A 12 -12.82 38.27 82.56
N ALA A 13 -12.73 37.08 81.92
CA ALA A 13 -12.25 36.74 80.56
C ALA A 13 -10.74 36.81 80.24
N LEU A 14 -10.08 35.63 80.18
CA LEU A 14 -9.49 34.96 78.99
C LEU A 14 -8.99 33.55 79.41
N PRO A 15 -8.92 32.54 78.51
CA PRO A 15 -9.10 31.10 78.82
C PRO A 15 -7.83 30.35 79.26
N GLU A 16 -8.03 29.19 79.88
CA GLU A 16 -7.03 28.18 80.31
C GLU A 16 -5.89 27.97 79.29
N VAL A 17 -4.66 28.31 79.68
CA VAL A 17 -3.47 27.44 79.82
C VAL A 17 -2.36 28.31 80.43
N LEU A 18 -1.89 28.01 81.64
CA LEU A 18 -0.59 28.50 82.10
C LEU A 18 0.47 27.66 81.38
N GLU A 19 1.22 28.26 80.48
CA GLU A 19 2.28 27.57 79.74
C GLU A 19 3.45 27.17 80.66
N LYS A 20 4.02 25.99 80.42
CA LYS A 20 5.27 25.53 81.05
C LYS A 20 6.40 26.54 80.73
N ASP A 21 7.29 26.75 81.69
CA ASP A 21 8.53 27.56 81.58
C ASP A 21 8.40 29.11 81.58
N MET A 22 7.27 29.68 82.04
CA MET A 22 7.10 31.14 82.19
C MET A 22 7.39 31.68 83.61
N ILE A 23 8.05 32.84 83.67
CA ILE A 23 8.42 33.56 84.90
C ILE A 23 7.35 34.62 85.23
N TYR A 24 6.72 34.54 86.40
CA TYR A 24 5.81 35.58 86.88
C TYR A 24 6.48 36.51 87.89
N PHE A 25 6.33 37.82 87.69
CA PHE A 25 6.78 38.85 88.62
C PHE A 25 5.59 39.38 89.42
N VAL A 26 5.62 39.24 90.74
CA VAL A 26 4.63 39.87 91.64
C VAL A 26 5.33 40.94 92.46
N GLN A 27 4.87 42.18 92.34
CA GLN A 27 5.40 43.31 93.11
C GLN A 27 4.61 43.43 94.42
N THR A 28 5.26 43.15 95.55
CA THR A 28 4.70 43.49 96.87
C THR A 28 5.34 44.79 97.37
N GLY A 29 4.74 45.41 98.39
CA GLY A 29 5.01 46.78 98.87
C GLY A 29 6.44 47.12 99.31
N SER A 30 7.44 46.27 99.08
CA SER A 30 8.86 46.60 99.20
C SER A 30 9.78 45.85 98.23
N GLY A 31 9.27 45.31 97.11
CA GLY A 31 10.09 44.69 96.05
C GLY A 31 9.59 43.34 95.55
N THR A 32 10.04 42.94 94.36
CA THR A 32 9.47 41.87 93.51
C THR A 32 9.97 40.47 93.88
N CYS A 33 9.07 39.49 93.98
CA CYS A 33 9.41 38.08 94.22
C CYS A 33 8.98 37.19 93.02
N ARG A 34 9.74 36.12 92.74
CA ARG A 34 9.60 35.21 91.57
C ARG A 34 9.12 33.82 92.02
N ILE A 35 8.06 33.29 91.40
CA ILE A 35 7.53 31.94 91.65
C ILE A 35 7.59 31.11 90.36
N VAL A 36 8.00 29.84 90.46
CA VAL A 36 7.98 28.84 89.37
C VAL A 36 7.20 27.61 89.88
N VAL A 37 6.30 27.06 89.07
CA VAL A 37 5.45 25.89 89.39
C VAL A 37 5.99 24.64 88.67
N THR A 38 6.17 23.52 89.38
CA THR A 38 6.49 22.19 88.80
C THR A 38 5.70 21.06 89.47
N ASP A 39 5.45 20.01 88.70
CA ASP A 39 4.50 18.92 88.91
C ASP A 39 4.96 17.94 90.03
N ASN A 40 4.12 17.77 91.07
CA ASN A 40 4.01 16.70 92.08
C ASN A 40 5.27 15.97 92.63
N GLY A 41 5.63 16.33 93.87
CA GLY A 41 5.51 15.39 95.01
C GLY A 41 6.48 14.21 95.10
N GLY A 42 7.78 14.45 95.05
CA GLY A 42 8.80 13.46 95.42
C GLY A 42 10.17 13.97 95.03
N SER A 43 10.99 14.35 96.03
CA SER A 43 12.31 14.95 95.85
C SER A 43 13.17 14.23 94.80
N PRO A 44 13.58 14.88 93.69
CA PRO A 44 14.58 14.34 92.79
C PRO A 44 15.84 15.19 92.85
N THR A 45 16.85 14.65 93.52
CA THR A 45 18.22 14.78 93.02
C THR A 45 18.24 14.36 91.55
N ALA A 46 18.64 15.29 90.68
CA ALA A 46 19.00 15.19 89.25
C ALA A 46 18.38 14.05 88.40
N TYR A 47 17.66 14.39 87.33
CA TYR A 47 17.92 13.84 85.98
C TYR A 47 17.10 14.59 84.92
N ASN A 48 17.69 15.61 84.31
CA ASN A 48 17.39 16.00 82.95
C ASN A 48 18.57 15.48 82.11
N ALA A 49 18.36 14.37 81.43
CA ALA A 49 19.18 13.99 80.29
C ALA A 49 18.22 13.42 79.25
N GLY A 50 18.30 13.92 78.02
CA GLY A 50 17.70 13.25 76.87
C GLY A 50 18.26 11.84 76.69
N PRO A 51 17.80 11.09 75.67
CA PRO A 51 18.32 9.75 75.39
C PRO A 51 19.85 9.76 75.38
N ASN A 52 20.48 8.95 76.23
CA ASN A 52 21.94 8.79 76.22
C ASN A 52 22.29 7.50 75.46
N PRO A 53 22.58 7.56 74.14
CA PRO A 53 22.80 6.37 73.33
C PRO A 53 24.12 5.67 73.68
N ARG A 54 24.02 4.41 74.07
CA ARG A 54 25.15 3.54 74.46
C ARG A 54 25.54 2.53 73.38
N GLY A 55 24.85 2.55 72.23
CA GLY A 55 25.08 1.60 71.14
C GLY A 55 24.36 0.27 71.38
N ALA A 56 24.93 -0.84 70.90
CA ALA A 56 24.34 -2.17 71.06
C ALA A 56 24.42 -2.64 72.52
N TYR A 57 23.35 -3.28 73.03
CA TYR A 57 23.36 -3.80 74.41
C TYR A 57 24.46 -4.86 74.60
N SER A 58 25.29 -4.65 75.61
CA SER A 58 26.27 -5.59 76.17
C SER A 58 25.89 -5.97 77.61
N GLY A 59 25.91 -7.27 77.93
CA GLY A 59 25.63 -7.76 79.28
C GLY A 59 26.74 -7.51 80.31
N ALA A 60 27.93 -7.10 79.87
CA ALA A 60 29.06 -6.77 80.74
C ALA A 60 29.08 -5.29 81.17
N GLU A 61 28.27 -4.44 80.55
CA GLU A 61 28.21 -3.01 80.86
C GLU A 61 27.11 -2.69 81.89
N THR A 62 27.36 -1.66 82.69
CA THR A 62 26.37 -1.08 83.61
C THR A 62 25.76 0.16 82.97
N TYR A 63 24.44 0.15 82.83
CA TYR A 63 23.63 1.25 82.31
C TYR A 63 22.99 2.01 83.45
N THR A 64 22.79 3.31 83.27
CA THR A 64 22.09 4.21 84.20
C THR A 64 20.76 4.69 83.62
N PHE A 65 19.84 5.13 84.50
CA PHE A 65 18.51 5.61 84.09
C PHE A 65 18.58 6.59 82.91
N GLY A 66 17.79 6.36 81.86
CA GLY A 66 17.77 7.17 80.64
C GLY A 66 18.77 6.77 79.55
N ASP A 67 19.68 5.82 79.82
CA ASP A 67 20.53 5.24 78.77
C ASP A 67 19.68 4.48 77.74
N THR A 68 20.06 4.60 76.46
CA THR A 68 19.39 3.90 75.36
C THR A 68 20.33 2.93 74.65
N VAL A 69 19.82 1.73 74.33
CA VAL A 69 20.58 0.67 73.67
C VAL A 69 19.82 0.10 72.48
N SER A 70 20.57 -0.42 71.50
CA SER A 70 20.03 -1.22 70.41
C SER A 70 20.07 -2.70 70.79
N TYR A 71 18.92 -3.38 70.74
CA TYR A 71 18.82 -4.82 71.00
C TYR A 71 17.68 -5.44 70.18
N GLY A 72 18.00 -6.48 69.41
CA GLY A 72 17.02 -7.16 68.53
C GLY A 72 16.45 -6.28 67.42
N GLY A 73 17.21 -5.29 66.93
CA GLY A 73 16.77 -4.34 65.89
C GLY A 73 15.87 -3.21 66.40
N ALA A 74 15.55 -3.19 67.69
CA ALA A 74 14.74 -2.17 68.35
C ALA A 74 15.61 -1.27 69.25
N THR A 75 15.14 -0.06 69.56
CA THR A 75 15.77 0.85 70.51
C THR A 75 15.04 0.78 71.84
N TRP A 76 15.79 0.60 72.94
CA TRP A 76 15.27 0.46 74.30
C TRP A 76 15.84 1.54 75.20
N SER A 77 15.04 2.06 76.13
CA SER A 77 15.47 3.01 77.15
C SER A 77 15.45 2.37 78.53
N LEU A 78 16.50 2.59 79.33
CA LEU A 78 16.57 2.11 80.70
C LEU A 78 15.63 2.95 81.58
N ILE A 79 14.72 2.28 82.29
CA ILE A 79 13.75 2.87 83.22
C ILE A 79 14.06 2.55 84.69
N ALA A 80 14.98 1.63 84.96
CA ALA A 80 15.51 1.39 86.30
C ALA A 80 16.66 2.37 86.62
N PRO A 81 16.96 2.64 87.90
CA PRO A 81 18.08 3.50 88.31
C PRO A 81 19.43 3.05 87.74
N SER A 82 19.63 1.73 87.66
CA SER A 82 20.76 1.09 87.00
C SER A 82 20.44 -0.34 86.55
N SER A 83 21.22 -0.87 85.60
CA SER A 83 21.12 -2.26 85.14
C SER A 83 22.47 -2.78 84.66
N THR A 84 22.85 -3.96 85.12
CA THR A 84 24.01 -4.74 84.62
C THR A 84 23.55 -6.16 84.37
N GLY A 85 23.87 -6.73 83.20
CA GLY A 85 23.54 -8.13 82.88
C GLY A 85 22.07 -8.45 82.59
N HIS A 86 21.14 -7.49 82.74
CA HIS A 86 19.72 -7.68 82.43
C HIS A 86 19.38 -7.14 81.03
N ALA A 87 19.18 -8.03 80.07
CA ALA A 87 18.89 -7.64 78.69
C ALA A 87 17.51 -6.99 78.53
N PRO A 88 17.33 -6.09 77.55
CA PRO A 88 16.01 -5.70 77.09
C PRO A 88 15.21 -6.92 76.64
N PRO A 89 13.87 -6.91 76.74
CA PRO A 89 13.07 -8.00 76.24
C PRO A 89 13.16 -8.09 74.71
N THR A 90 12.80 -9.25 74.14
CA THR A 90 12.55 -9.37 72.71
C THR A 90 11.07 -9.10 72.43
N LEU A 91 10.77 -8.51 71.27
CA LEU A 91 9.38 -8.29 70.85
C LEU A 91 8.62 -9.64 70.80
N PRO A 92 7.33 -9.67 71.17
CA PRO A 92 6.42 -8.52 71.30
C PRO A 92 6.39 -7.86 72.69
N ALA A 93 7.20 -8.30 73.65
CA ALA A 93 7.20 -7.69 74.98
C ALA A 93 7.85 -6.30 74.93
N VAL A 94 7.07 -5.25 75.17
CA VAL A 94 7.51 -3.84 75.01
C VAL A 94 8.14 -3.22 76.26
N SER A 95 8.22 -3.95 77.37
CA SER A 95 8.91 -3.50 78.58
C SER A 95 9.23 -4.67 79.51
N ASN A 96 10.24 -4.51 80.37
CA ASN A 96 10.46 -5.32 81.56
C ASN A 96 10.80 -4.41 82.75
N SER A 97 11.24 -4.95 83.89
CA SER A 97 11.56 -4.16 85.08
C SER A 97 12.71 -3.15 84.91
N TYR A 98 13.49 -3.25 83.82
CA TYR A 98 14.68 -2.44 83.59
C TYR A 98 14.59 -1.60 82.32
N TRP A 99 13.93 -2.09 81.27
CA TRP A 99 13.93 -1.49 79.94
C TRP A 99 12.50 -1.28 79.43
N THR A 100 12.27 -0.18 78.73
CA THR A 100 11.05 0.09 77.95
C THR A 100 11.39 0.31 76.49
N LEU A 101 10.50 -0.09 75.59
CA LEU A 101 10.66 0.08 74.16
C LEU A 101 10.53 1.56 73.78
N LEU A 102 11.54 2.10 73.10
CA LEU A 102 11.54 3.46 72.57
C LEU A 102 11.16 3.48 71.08
N ALA A 103 11.65 2.52 70.30
CA ALA A 103 11.32 2.38 68.88
C ALA A 103 11.39 0.92 68.40
N GLU A 104 10.38 0.50 67.63
CA GLU A 104 10.34 -0.82 66.98
C GLU A 104 11.29 -0.89 65.76
N PRO A 105 11.77 -2.09 65.37
CA PRO A 105 12.54 -2.26 64.15
C PRO A 105 11.73 -1.85 62.90
N GLY A 106 12.22 -0.88 62.13
CA GLY A 106 11.78 -0.66 60.74
C GLY A 106 10.58 0.28 60.46
N ARG A 107 10.20 1.21 61.36
CA ARG A 107 9.17 2.24 61.05
C ARG A 107 9.77 3.65 60.87
N SER A 108 10.07 4.04 59.63
CA SER A 108 10.56 5.39 59.27
C SER A 108 9.46 6.24 58.60
N VAL A 109 9.65 7.57 58.59
CA VAL A 109 8.89 8.49 57.74
C VAL A 109 9.29 8.26 56.27
N SER A 110 8.31 8.26 55.37
CA SER A 110 8.51 7.98 53.95
C SER A 110 8.24 9.23 53.12
N ALA A 111 9.27 9.86 52.57
CA ALA A 111 9.10 11.02 51.70
C ALA A 111 8.53 10.61 50.33
N ARG A 112 7.47 11.28 49.89
CA ARG A 112 6.76 11.01 48.63
C ARG A 112 6.86 12.14 47.60
N GLY A 113 7.59 13.21 47.91
CA GLY A 113 7.71 14.39 47.04
C GLY A 113 6.46 15.27 47.08
N GLU A 114 6.17 15.98 45.99
CA GLU A 114 5.02 16.87 45.91
C GLU A 114 3.68 16.10 45.98
N TYR A 115 2.68 16.67 46.64
CA TYR A 115 1.35 16.05 46.73
C TYR A 115 0.71 15.88 45.34
N SER A 116 0.19 14.68 45.07
CA SER A 116 -0.58 14.34 43.88
C SER A 116 -1.91 13.70 44.26
N GLY A 117 -3.02 14.22 43.73
CA GLY A 117 -4.35 13.67 43.96
C GLY A 117 -4.55 12.25 43.45
N ALA A 118 -3.70 11.77 42.55
CA ALA A 118 -3.76 10.43 41.98
C ALA A 118 -2.99 9.38 42.80
N THR A 119 -2.15 9.80 43.75
CA THR A 119 -1.33 8.90 44.56
C THR A 119 -2.07 8.49 45.82
N GLU A 120 -2.06 7.19 46.15
CA GLU A 120 -2.51 6.69 47.44
C GLU A 120 -1.42 6.88 48.49
N TYR A 121 -1.78 7.52 49.60
CA TYR A 121 -0.86 7.80 50.71
C TYR A 121 -1.23 6.98 51.94
N SER A 122 -0.22 6.47 52.63
CA SER A 122 -0.35 5.68 53.85
C SER A 122 0.20 6.45 55.06
N ALA A 123 -0.17 6.03 56.27
CA ALA A 123 0.29 6.66 57.51
C ALA A 123 1.82 6.83 57.53
N ARG A 124 2.27 8.05 57.85
CA ARG A 124 3.68 8.52 57.85
C ARG A 124 4.31 8.80 56.49
N ASP A 125 3.54 8.78 55.40
CA ASP A 125 3.98 9.39 54.15
C ASP A 125 4.07 10.92 54.31
N VAL A 126 5.15 11.51 53.81
CA VAL A 126 5.40 12.96 53.87
C VAL A 126 5.39 13.53 52.45
N VAL A 127 4.58 14.56 52.23
CA VAL A 127 4.51 15.29 50.96
C VAL A 127 4.83 16.76 51.13
N THR A 128 5.29 17.40 50.06
CA THR A 128 5.36 18.87 49.97
C THR A 128 4.14 19.43 49.25
N ARG A 129 3.63 20.57 49.74
CA ARG A 129 2.56 21.33 49.09
C ARG A 129 2.67 22.81 49.46
N ASP A 130 2.71 23.68 48.44
CA ASP A 130 2.77 25.14 48.57
C ASP A 130 3.97 25.65 49.42
N GLY A 131 5.07 24.91 49.40
CA GLY A 131 6.30 25.18 50.17
C GLY A 131 6.32 24.60 51.58
N SER A 132 5.20 24.07 52.08
CA SER A 132 5.09 23.42 53.39
C SER A 132 5.16 21.89 53.27
N SER A 133 5.65 21.22 54.31
CA SER A 133 5.68 19.74 54.41
C SER A 133 4.54 19.22 55.26
N TRP A 134 3.90 18.13 54.82
CA TRP A 134 2.72 17.54 55.45
C TRP A 134 2.91 16.04 55.65
N ILE A 135 2.47 15.50 56.79
CA ILE A 135 2.51 14.06 57.09
C ILE A 135 1.10 13.47 57.06
N TYR A 136 0.94 12.32 56.38
CA TYR A 136 -0.33 11.59 56.33
C TYR A 136 -0.59 10.90 57.68
N ILE A 137 -1.75 11.17 58.27
CA ILE A 137 -2.11 10.73 59.63
C ILE A 137 -3.27 9.73 59.66
N ASN A 138 -4.02 9.56 58.56
CA ASN A 138 -5.15 8.63 58.55
C ASN A 138 -4.63 7.18 58.63
N SER A 139 -5.31 6.33 59.41
CA SER A 139 -4.96 4.92 59.57
C SER A 139 -5.28 4.10 58.32
N THR A 140 -6.18 4.58 57.46
CA THR A 140 -6.54 3.96 56.19
C THR A 140 -5.85 4.70 55.03
N PRO A 141 -5.09 4.00 54.17
CA PRO A 141 -4.54 4.60 52.96
C PRO A 141 -5.63 5.12 52.03
N ALA A 142 -5.40 6.29 51.42
CA ALA A 142 -6.34 6.89 50.47
C ALA A 142 -5.65 7.86 49.51
N SER A 143 -6.27 8.07 48.34
CA SER A 143 -5.89 9.08 47.34
C SER A 143 -6.93 10.21 47.27
N GLY A 144 -6.63 11.30 46.56
CA GLY A 144 -7.58 12.40 46.32
C GLY A 144 -7.86 13.35 47.49
N HIS A 145 -7.33 13.06 48.68
CA HIS A 145 -7.45 13.94 49.85
C HIS A 145 -6.22 14.80 49.98
N ALA A 146 -6.38 16.11 49.79
CA ALA A 146 -5.26 17.02 49.70
C ALA A 146 -4.93 17.64 51.07
N PRO A 147 -3.65 17.92 51.41
CA PRO A 147 -3.30 18.66 52.61
C PRO A 147 -3.99 20.03 52.62
N PRO A 148 -4.39 20.58 53.78
CA PRO A 148 -5.01 21.91 53.82
C PRO A 148 -4.00 23.02 53.43
N PHE A 149 -4.51 24.22 53.16
CA PHE A 149 -3.68 25.42 53.04
C PHE A 149 -3.54 26.10 54.41
N LEU A 150 -2.40 26.77 54.65
CA LEU A 150 -2.24 27.62 55.83
C LEU A 150 -3.31 28.73 55.84
N PRO A 151 -3.84 29.10 57.01
CA PRO A 151 -3.35 28.79 58.35
C PRO A 151 -3.84 27.46 58.95
N SER A 152 -4.63 26.66 58.21
CA SER A 152 -5.12 25.37 58.72
C SER A 152 -3.98 24.35 58.76
N THR A 153 -3.61 23.88 59.95
CA THR A 153 -2.45 23.01 60.17
C THR A 153 -2.77 21.52 60.17
N GLU A 154 -4.04 21.12 60.00
CA GLU A 154 -4.44 19.72 59.89
C GLU A 154 -5.82 19.54 59.24
N ASN A 155 -6.07 18.33 58.71
CA ASN A 155 -7.38 17.81 58.36
C ASN A 155 -7.45 16.30 58.70
N ALA A 156 -8.51 15.60 58.31
CA ALA A 156 -8.69 14.17 58.61
C ALA A 156 -7.62 13.23 58.01
N TYR A 157 -6.77 13.72 57.11
CA TYR A 157 -5.79 12.94 56.36
C TYR A 157 -4.36 13.41 56.56
N TRP A 158 -4.15 14.71 56.76
CA TRP A 158 -2.83 15.34 56.79
C TRP A 158 -2.67 16.23 58.01
N ARG A 159 -1.46 16.26 58.56
CA ARG A 159 -1.04 17.23 59.58
C ARG A 159 0.22 17.95 59.11
N LEU A 160 0.32 19.23 59.40
CA LEU A 160 1.48 20.04 59.09
C LEU A 160 2.70 19.45 59.81
N LEU A 161 3.74 19.16 59.03
CA LEU A 161 5.03 18.69 59.54
C LEU A 161 6.02 19.85 59.66
N ALA A 162 6.02 20.74 58.66
CA ALA A 162 6.82 21.96 58.67
C ALA A 162 6.14 23.04 57.82
N GLU A 163 6.02 24.24 58.38
CA GLU A 163 5.57 25.44 57.66
C GLU A 163 6.69 25.99 56.76
N ARG A 164 6.32 26.52 55.59
CA ARG A 164 7.27 27.27 54.75
C ARG A 164 7.80 28.50 55.50
N GLY A 165 9.10 28.77 55.42
CA GLY A 165 9.69 29.98 56.01
C GLY A 165 9.21 31.25 55.29
N ALA A 166 9.23 32.38 56.00
CA ALA A 166 9.09 33.69 55.36
C ALA A 166 10.39 34.00 54.59
N ASP A 167 10.31 34.11 53.27
CA ASP A 167 11.46 34.51 52.44
C ASP A 167 11.88 35.94 52.85
N GLY A 168 13.10 36.08 53.39
CA GLY A 168 13.65 37.30 54.03
C GLY A 168 13.88 38.51 53.12
N THR A 169 12.86 38.92 52.37
CA THR A 169 12.91 39.87 51.25
C THR A 169 12.77 41.34 51.67
N SER A 170 13.20 41.75 52.87
CA SER A 170 12.94 43.13 53.36
C SER A 170 14.13 43.92 53.93
N PHE A 171 15.39 43.52 53.70
CA PHE A 171 16.53 44.38 54.04
C PHE A 171 17.07 45.11 52.79
N MET A 172 17.00 46.45 52.80
CA MET A 172 17.63 47.34 51.81
C MET A 172 18.52 48.33 52.57
N PRO A 173 19.80 48.51 52.19
CA PRO A 173 20.66 49.51 52.82
C PRO A 173 20.17 50.92 52.48
N ASP A 174 20.31 51.85 53.42
CA ASP A 174 19.89 53.25 53.26
C ASP A 174 20.71 53.99 52.20
N ALA A 175 21.97 53.58 51.99
CA ALA A 175 22.82 54.07 50.92
C ALA A 175 23.81 53.01 50.43
N ARG A 176 24.31 53.18 49.19
CA ARG A 176 25.26 52.26 48.54
C ARG A 176 26.28 53.02 47.69
N GLY A 177 27.54 52.60 47.73
CA GLY A 177 28.63 53.18 46.93
C GLY A 177 30.01 52.63 47.32
N PRO A 178 31.12 53.19 46.83
CA PRO A 178 32.46 52.81 47.28
C PRO A 178 32.72 53.25 48.74
N PHE A 179 33.67 52.62 49.44
CA PHE A 179 34.03 52.91 50.84
C PHE A 179 34.35 54.40 51.05
N SER A 180 35.02 55.01 50.07
CA SER A 180 35.33 56.44 50.06
C SER A 180 34.09 57.35 50.12
N GLY A 181 32.92 56.85 49.69
CA GLY A 181 31.64 57.56 49.77
C GLY A 181 30.90 57.40 51.10
N ARG A 182 31.36 56.53 52.01
CA ARG A 182 30.72 56.29 53.31
C ARG A 182 30.77 57.52 54.21
N SER A 183 31.87 58.26 54.20
CA SER A 183 32.08 59.42 55.09
C SER A 183 31.09 60.57 54.85
N VAL A 184 30.45 60.61 53.68
CA VAL A 184 29.34 61.54 53.39
C VAL A 184 28.17 61.36 54.38
N TYR A 185 28.05 60.17 54.98
CA TYR A 185 27.00 59.80 55.92
C TYR A 185 27.49 59.71 57.37
N ASP A 186 28.66 60.29 57.69
CA ASP A 186 29.21 60.26 59.05
C ASP A 186 28.26 60.88 60.09
N ASP A 187 27.46 61.88 59.69
CA ASP A 187 26.45 62.55 60.53
C ASP A 187 25.04 61.92 60.46
N ALA A 188 24.89 60.74 59.85
CA ALA A 188 23.60 60.03 59.83
C ALA A 188 23.18 59.53 61.23
N LEU A 189 21.90 59.23 61.42
CA LEU A 189 21.37 58.69 62.68
C LEU A 189 21.85 57.25 62.92
N GLY A 190 21.85 56.83 64.19
CA GLY A 190 22.11 55.45 64.60
C GLY A 190 21.15 54.48 63.91
N GLY A 191 21.68 53.38 63.40
CA GLY A 191 20.97 52.39 62.59
C GLY A 191 21.08 52.59 61.08
N PHE A 192 21.61 53.73 60.60
CA PHE A 192 21.80 53.96 59.17
C PHE A 192 22.78 52.95 58.56
N ALA A 193 22.35 52.28 57.48
CA ALA A 193 23.08 51.19 56.82
C ALA A 193 23.69 51.65 55.49
N TYR A 194 25.02 51.60 55.38
CA TYR A 194 25.77 51.91 54.16
C TYR A 194 26.40 50.64 53.56
N PHE A 195 26.01 50.30 52.33
CA PHE A 195 26.62 49.18 51.59
C PHE A 195 27.81 49.67 50.77
N SER A 196 29.01 49.33 51.23
CA SER A 196 30.25 49.57 50.51
C SER A 196 30.46 48.49 49.44
N THR A 197 30.62 48.89 48.18
CA THR A 197 30.74 47.94 47.05
C THR A 197 32.15 47.42 46.80
N ASP A 198 33.18 48.07 47.36
CA ASP A 198 34.58 47.87 47.02
C ASP A 198 35.48 47.61 48.23
N GLY A 199 34.90 47.36 49.41
CA GLY A 199 35.69 47.02 50.60
C GLY A 199 35.39 47.82 51.84
N ASP A 200 36.24 47.63 52.84
CA ASP A 200 36.29 48.43 54.07
C ASP A 200 37.37 49.52 54.03
N GLY A 201 38.04 49.69 52.89
CA GLY A 201 39.15 50.61 52.71
C GLY A 201 40.49 50.10 53.26
N ASP A 202 40.55 48.84 53.69
CA ASP A 202 41.76 48.18 54.21
C ASP A 202 41.93 46.77 53.61
N GLU A 203 41.94 45.72 54.43
CA GLU A 203 42.20 44.34 53.98
C GLU A 203 41.03 43.74 53.18
N ILE A 204 39.79 44.20 53.41
CA ILE A 204 38.63 43.66 52.72
C ILE A 204 38.43 44.44 51.43
N THR A 205 38.62 43.78 50.29
CA THR A 205 38.47 44.37 48.93
C THR A 205 37.12 44.06 48.29
N THR A 206 36.25 43.34 49.00
CA THR A 206 34.93 42.90 48.55
C THR A 206 33.81 43.66 49.28
N ALA A 207 32.58 43.58 48.78
CA ALA A 207 31.49 44.38 49.32
C ALA A 207 31.19 44.06 50.81
N VAL A 208 31.03 45.10 51.62
CA VAL A 208 30.73 45.03 53.06
C VAL A 208 29.61 46.00 53.45
N LEU A 209 28.94 45.72 54.57
CA LEU A 209 27.94 46.61 55.16
C LEU A 209 28.49 47.30 56.40
N PHE A 210 28.27 48.60 56.49
CA PHE A 210 28.47 49.38 57.70
C PHE A 210 27.13 49.83 58.28
N ILE A 211 27.02 49.82 59.60
CA ILE A 211 25.84 50.33 60.32
C ILE A 211 26.33 51.37 61.33
N LYS A 212 25.67 52.54 61.37
CA LYS A 212 25.92 53.56 62.40
C LYS A 212 25.49 53.03 63.76
N MET A 213 26.41 53.00 64.72
CA MET A 213 26.14 52.48 66.06
C MET A 213 25.42 53.50 66.94
N SER A 214 25.61 54.79 66.66
CA SER A 214 24.93 55.91 67.32
C SER A 214 24.81 57.12 66.40
N ASP A 215 24.15 58.18 66.88
CA ASP A 215 24.02 59.47 66.20
C ASP A 215 25.35 60.28 66.19
N ALA A 216 26.41 59.81 66.87
CA ALA A 216 27.70 60.50 66.90
C ALA A 216 28.42 60.42 65.54
N SER A 217 29.01 61.54 65.10
CA SER A 217 29.67 61.63 63.79
C SER A 217 30.76 60.56 63.62
N GLY A 218 30.68 59.77 62.54
CA GLY A 218 31.67 58.75 62.19
C GLY A 218 31.65 57.48 63.06
N ASP A 219 30.70 57.33 63.99
CA ASP A 219 30.56 56.15 64.86
C ASP A 219 29.95 54.94 64.11
N TRP A 220 30.75 54.38 63.19
CA TRP A 220 30.40 53.21 62.42
C TRP A 220 30.82 51.93 63.13
N GLY A 221 29.94 50.91 63.06
CA GLY A 221 30.26 49.57 63.50
C GLY A 221 31.32 48.89 62.60
N PRO A 222 31.85 47.75 63.03
CA PRO A 222 32.79 46.97 62.22
C PRO A 222 32.16 46.58 60.87
N PRO A 223 32.95 46.52 59.79
CA PRO A 223 32.45 46.08 58.49
C PRO A 223 31.88 44.67 58.60
N THR A 224 30.67 44.47 58.09
CA THR A 224 30.02 43.17 58.01
C THR A 224 30.15 42.65 56.58
N PRO A 225 30.98 41.64 56.30
CA PRO A 225 31.16 41.12 54.95
C PRO A 225 29.88 40.44 54.45
N PHE A 226 29.46 40.77 53.23
CA PHE A 226 28.39 40.04 52.56
C PHE A 226 28.99 38.99 51.62
N GLY A 227 28.84 37.71 51.98
CA GLY A 227 28.95 36.62 51.01
C GLY A 227 30.32 36.01 50.77
N THR A 228 31.21 35.92 51.77
CA THR A 228 32.33 34.96 51.72
C THR A 228 32.60 34.34 53.08
N SER A 229 31.68 33.50 53.57
CA SER A 229 32.06 32.50 54.57
C SER A 229 32.71 31.35 53.81
N ASP A 230 34.02 31.19 53.95
CA ASP A 230 34.68 29.95 53.55
C ASP A 230 33.90 28.78 54.17
N TYR A 231 33.47 27.81 53.34
CA TYR A 231 32.63 26.69 53.76
C TYR A 231 33.22 26.02 55.01
N ASN A 232 34.53 26.05 55.18
CA ASN A 232 35.29 25.49 56.30
C ASN A 232 35.06 26.16 57.67
N GLN A 233 34.42 27.33 57.72
CA GLN A 233 34.16 28.03 58.98
C GLN A 233 32.80 27.70 59.63
N LEU A 234 31.98 26.87 58.97
CA LEU A 234 30.73 26.37 59.56
C LEU A 234 31.01 25.17 60.47
N THR A 235 30.69 25.28 61.77
CA THR A 235 30.69 24.16 62.71
C THR A 235 29.33 23.44 62.70
N ASN A 236 29.30 22.13 62.98
CA ASN A 236 28.12 21.24 62.86
C ASN A 236 27.54 21.08 61.44
N LYS A 237 28.40 20.75 60.46
CA LYS A 237 27.94 20.40 59.12
C LYS A 237 27.22 19.04 59.11
N PRO A 238 26.11 18.90 58.35
CA PRO A 238 25.58 17.59 58.00
C PRO A 238 26.65 16.80 57.25
N VAL A 239 26.81 15.50 57.56
CA VAL A 239 27.59 14.60 56.70
C VAL A 239 26.81 14.43 55.40
N LEU A 240 27.12 15.24 54.39
CA LEU A 240 26.58 15.05 53.04
C LEU A 240 27.22 13.78 52.47
N GLY A 241 26.36 12.85 52.03
CA GLY A 241 26.78 11.56 51.49
C GLY A 241 27.74 11.71 50.30
N THR A 242 28.55 10.68 50.08
CA THR A 242 29.66 10.60 49.12
C THR A 242 29.35 11.06 47.69
N ALA A 243 28.07 11.12 47.28
CA ALA A 243 27.66 11.60 45.97
C ALA A 243 27.96 13.09 45.72
N ALA A 244 28.11 13.92 46.75
CA ALA A 244 28.41 15.34 46.60
C ALA A 244 29.92 15.66 46.48
N ALA A 245 30.79 14.65 46.62
CA ALA A 245 32.25 14.80 46.57
C ALA A 245 32.89 14.28 45.27
N GLU A 246 32.11 13.66 44.39
CA GLU A 246 32.58 13.09 43.13
C GLU A 246 32.45 14.13 41.99
N ASN A 247 33.46 14.19 41.12
CA ASN A 247 33.45 15.08 39.94
C ASN A 247 32.29 14.67 39.00
N VAL A 248 31.72 15.61 38.24
CA VAL A 248 30.61 15.34 37.29
C VAL A 248 30.93 14.19 36.33
N GLU A 249 32.21 14.02 35.99
CA GLU A 249 32.74 12.94 35.14
C GLU A 249 32.58 11.53 35.74
N ALA A 250 32.36 11.39 37.06
CA ALA A 250 32.05 10.13 37.71
C ALA A 250 30.61 9.65 37.44
N PHE A 251 29.70 10.57 37.08
CA PHE A 251 28.29 10.28 36.82
C PHE A 251 27.96 10.26 35.32
N ALA A 252 28.74 10.96 34.50
CA ALA A 252 28.62 10.97 33.05
C ALA A 252 30.00 10.98 32.39
N THR A 253 30.42 9.83 31.90
CA THR A 253 31.64 9.69 31.09
C THR A 253 31.46 10.36 29.72
N ALA A 254 32.57 10.78 29.09
CA ALA A 254 32.55 11.29 27.71
C ALA A 254 31.88 10.33 26.71
N ALA A 255 31.92 9.01 27.00
CA ALA A 255 31.22 7.99 26.23
C ALA A 255 29.69 8.05 26.39
N GLN A 256 29.18 8.40 27.59
CA GLN A 256 27.76 8.61 27.84
C GLN A 256 27.27 9.91 27.18
N GLY A 257 28.08 10.98 27.20
CA GLY A 257 27.80 12.21 26.46
C GLY A 257 27.69 11.98 24.95
N ALA A 258 28.65 11.27 24.35
CA ALA A 258 28.61 10.92 22.93
C ALA A 258 27.38 10.05 22.56
N LYS A 259 26.92 9.19 23.47
CA LYS A 259 25.68 8.42 23.26
C LYS A 259 24.44 9.31 23.30
N ALA A 260 24.39 10.28 24.21
CA ALA A 260 23.30 11.25 24.31
C ALA A 260 23.25 12.18 23.08
N ASP A 261 24.39 12.61 22.55
CA ASP A 261 24.48 13.44 21.34
C ASP A 261 24.02 12.71 20.06
N THR A 262 24.00 11.37 20.08
CA THR A 262 23.48 10.53 18.98
C THR A 262 22.07 9.98 19.24
N ALA A 263 21.46 10.32 20.37
CA ALA A 263 20.15 9.83 20.74
C ALA A 263 19.05 10.60 19.98
N VAL A 264 18.43 9.92 19.01
CA VAL A 264 17.27 10.40 18.24
C VAL A 264 16.12 10.74 19.21
N GLN A 265 15.66 11.99 19.18
CA GLN A 265 14.56 12.46 20.03
C GLN A 265 13.18 12.07 19.45
N PRO A 266 12.11 11.98 20.25
CA PRO A 266 10.77 11.61 19.77
C PRO A 266 10.21 12.52 18.66
N GLU A 267 10.67 13.76 18.57
CA GLU A 267 10.32 14.74 17.53
C GLU A 267 11.31 14.79 16.34
N ASP A 268 12.41 14.04 16.36
CA ASP A 268 13.24 13.85 15.17
C ASP A 268 12.43 13.06 14.15
N THR A 269 11.81 13.80 13.23
CA THR A 269 11.10 13.23 12.09
C THR A 269 12.14 12.50 11.25
N ILE A 270 12.00 11.17 11.12
CA ILE A 270 12.86 10.37 10.25
C ILE A 270 12.61 10.85 8.81
N ALA A 271 13.42 11.79 8.35
CA ALA A 271 13.47 12.17 6.96
C ALA A 271 14.07 11.01 6.16
N ASP A 272 13.45 10.71 5.02
CA ASP A 272 13.89 9.69 4.08
C ASP A 272 15.39 9.90 3.73
N GLY A 273 16.17 8.82 3.81
CA GLY A 273 17.59 8.82 3.46
C GLY A 273 18.63 9.12 4.56
N LYS A 274 18.26 9.33 5.84
CA LYS A 274 19.26 9.55 6.92
C LYS A 274 19.57 8.37 7.84
N VAL A 275 18.91 7.23 7.69
CA VAL A 275 19.29 6.02 8.43
C VAL A 275 20.40 5.30 7.66
N ALA A 276 21.64 5.43 8.12
CA ALA A 276 22.71 4.55 7.67
C ALA A 276 22.35 3.11 8.12
N PRO A 277 22.33 2.10 7.22
CA PRO A 277 21.89 0.74 7.54
C PRO A 277 22.69 0.03 8.65
N ALA A 278 23.81 0.61 9.08
CA ALA A 278 24.74 0.05 10.04
C ALA A 278 24.31 0.20 11.51
N SER A 279 23.29 1.00 11.83
CA SER A 279 22.83 1.20 13.22
C SER A 279 21.65 0.32 13.63
N LEU A 280 21.14 -0.53 12.73
CA LEU A 280 20.10 -1.50 13.05
C LEU A 280 20.74 -2.83 13.44
N ASP A 281 20.46 -3.28 14.67
CA ASP A 281 20.73 -4.65 15.10
C ASP A 281 20.22 -5.62 14.03
N SER A 282 21.13 -6.38 13.42
CA SER A 282 20.83 -7.34 12.35
C SER A 282 19.80 -8.39 12.77
N SER A 283 19.62 -8.61 14.08
CA SER A 283 18.61 -9.53 14.61
C SER A 283 17.19 -8.95 14.64
N LYS A 284 17.06 -7.62 14.60
CA LYS A 284 15.77 -6.90 14.63
C LYS A 284 15.45 -6.14 13.35
N ALA A 285 16.36 -6.09 12.38
CA ALA A 285 16.11 -5.49 11.07
C ALA A 285 14.89 -6.08 10.36
N ALA A 286 14.62 -7.39 10.55
CA ALA A 286 13.42 -8.04 10.03
C ALA A 286 12.12 -7.58 10.73
N GLU A 287 12.16 -7.39 12.05
CA GLU A 287 11.03 -6.90 12.86
C GLU A 287 10.75 -5.42 12.57
N PHE A 288 11.80 -4.59 12.42
CA PHE A 288 11.66 -3.17 12.10
C PHE A 288 11.11 -2.94 10.68
N ARG A 289 11.57 -3.73 9.70
CA ARG A 289 10.97 -3.76 8.36
C ARG A 289 9.51 -4.24 8.37
N ALA A 290 9.14 -5.12 9.29
CA ALA A 290 7.76 -5.58 9.46
C ALA A 290 6.86 -4.52 10.12
N VAL A 291 7.42 -3.71 11.04
CA VAL A 291 6.71 -2.60 11.71
C VAL A 291 6.54 -1.38 10.80
N ILE A 292 7.45 -1.14 9.85
CA ILE A 292 7.30 -0.16 8.75
C ILE A 292 6.57 -0.80 7.53
N LYS A 293 5.74 -1.83 7.73
CA LYS A 293 4.72 -2.21 6.72
C LYS A 293 3.43 -1.41 6.92
N VAL A 294 3.53 -0.12 7.17
CA VAL A 294 2.35 0.76 7.22
C VAL A 294 2.18 1.41 5.85
N SER A 295 1.34 0.77 5.03
CA SER A 295 0.58 1.28 3.87
C SER A 295 1.03 1.01 2.42
N ASP A 296 2.21 0.44 2.14
CA ASP A 296 2.48 0.03 0.75
C ASP A 296 1.82 -1.32 0.46
N THR A 297 0.85 -1.32 -0.45
CA THR A 297 0.13 -2.50 -0.96
C THR A 297 1.01 -3.41 -1.84
N TYR A 298 2.31 -3.15 -1.88
CA TYR A 298 3.29 -3.74 -2.77
C TYR A 298 4.67 -3.83 -2.10
N VAL A 299 5.49 -4.76 -2.60
CA VAL A 299 6.89 -4.95 -2.21
C VAL A 299 7.77 -4.17 -3.17
N ASN A 300 8.42 -3.10 -2.70
CA ASN A 300 9.34 -2.31 -3.52
C ASN A 300 10.68 -3.05 -3.71
N VAL A 301 11.09 -3.30 -4.96
CA VAL A 301 12.35 -4.00 -5.28
C VAL A 301 13.60 -3.26 -4.78
N LYS A 302 13.58 -1.93 -4.73
CA LYS A 302 14.72 -1.15 -4.23
C LYS A 302 14.84 -1.29 -2.71
N ASP A 303 13.74 -1.11 -2.00
CA ASP A 303 13.75 -1.08 -0.53
C ASP A 303 13.93 -2.47 0.07
N HIS A 304 13.30 -3.49 -0.53
CA HIS A 304 13.30 -4.84 0.03
C HIS A 304 14.48 -5.69 -0.43
N PHE A 305 14.89 -5.55 -1.70
CA PHE A 305 15.93 -6.38 -2.32
C PHE A 305 17.22 -5.62 -2.63
N GLY A 306 17.29 -4.32 -2.33
CA GLY A 306 18.48 -3.51 -2.56
C GLY A 306 18.83 -3.35 -4.04
N VAL A 307 17.83 -3.43 -4.92
CA VAL A 307 17.97 -3.05 -6.33
C VAL A 307 18.33 -1.57 -6.39
N LYS A 308 19.36 -1.20 -7.15
CA LYS A 308 19.87 0.17 -7.18
C LYS A 308 19.21 1.01 -8.27
N GLY A 309 19.00 0.44 -9.46
CA GLY A 309 18.68 1.14 -10.69
C GLY A 309 19.93 1.61 -11.44
N GLY A 310 19.75 2.45 -12.46
CA GLY A 310 20.85 2.99 -13.27
C GLY A 310 21.61 1.94 -14.07
N ASN A 311 20.96 0.82 -14.40
CA ASN A 311 21.58 -0.34 -15.06
C ASN A 311 22.73 -1.00 -14.27
N ASP A 312 22.68 -1.00 -12.93
CA ASP A 312 23.67 -1.71 -12.11
C ASP A 312 23.66 -3.22 -12.44
N ALA A 313 24.85 -3.79 -12.70
CA ALA A 313 24.99 -5.18 -13.12
C ALA A 313 24.48 -6.21 -12.09
N GLY A 314 24.37 -5.82 -10.81
CA GLY A 314 23.85 -6.68 -9.74
C GLY A 314 22.32 -6.66 -9.60
N ASP A 315 21.62 -5.76 -10.27
CA ASP A 315 20.18 -5.58 -10.10
C ASP A 315 19.38 -6.76 -10.66
N TRP A 316 19.79 -7.29 -11.80
CA TRP A 316 19.04 -8.36 -12.47
C TRP A 316 18.92 -9.62 -11.60
N ALA A 317 20.01 -9.99 -10.91
CA ALA A 317 20.02 -11.12 -9.97
C ALA A 317 19.12 -10.86 -8.75
N LYS A 318 19.06 -9.61 -8.27
CA LYS A 318 18.19 -9.22 -7.15
C LYS A 318 16.71 -9.19 -7.53
N ILE A 319 16.40 -8.76 -8.76
CA ILE A 319 15.04 -8.83 -9.31
C ILE A 319 14.60 -10.29 -9.42
N GLN A 320 15.46 -11.17 -9.94
CA GLN A 320 15.16 -12.61 -9.93
C GLN A 320 14.95 -13.14 -8.51
N ALA A 321 15.81 -12.76 -7.55
CA ALA A 321 15.62 -13.13 -6.15
C ALA A 321 14.29 -12.62 -5.57
N ALA A 322 13.80 -11.45 -6.00
CA ALA A 322 12.49 -10.94 -5.61
C ALA A 322 11.32 -11.78 -6.16
N LEU A 323 11.43 -12.21 -7.43
CA LEU A 323 10.48 -13.13 -8.04
C LEU A 323 10.48 -14.51 -7.35
N ASP A 324 11.61 -14.93 -6.79
CA ASP A 324 11.72 -16.22 -6.11
C ASP A 324 11.30 -16.16 -4.64
N ALA A 325 11.61 -15.09 -3.92
CA ALA A 325 11.46 -15.00 -2.46
C ALA A 325 10.03 -14.68 -2.01
N GLU A 326 9.34 -13.75 -2.70
CA GLU A 326 8.08 -13.22 -2.19
C GLU A 326 6.96 -14.31 -2.09
N PRO A 327 5.97 -14.16 -1.20
CA PRO A 327 4.79 -15.03 -1.13
C PRO A 327 3.91 -15.05 -2.41
N LYS A 328 2.94 -15.97 -2.44
CA LYS A 328 1.93 -16.09 -3.51
C LYS A 328 0.95 -14.91 -3.39
N GLY A 329 0.70 -14.20 -4.50
CA GLY A 329 -0.32 -13.15 -4.59
C GLY A 329 0.16 -11.73 -4.29
N ASP A 330 1.43 -11.56 -3.90
CA ASP A 330 1.99 -10.23 -3.67
C ASP A 330 2.22 -9.46 -4.97
N ILE A 331 2.23 -8.13 -4.83
CA ILE A 331 2.54 -7.18 -5.90
C ILE A 331 3.99 -6.75 -5.73
N LEU A 332 4.84 -7.04 -6.71
CA LEU A 332 6.20 -6.52 -6.77
C LEU A 332 6.18 -5.17 -7.50
N TYR A 333 6.61 -4.11 -6.83
CA TYR A 333 6.68 -2.77 -7.37
C TYR A 333 8.09 -2.41 -7.84
N PHE A 334 8.18 -1.87 -9.06
CA PHE A 334 9.41 -1.38 -9.68
C PHE A 334 9.34 0.14 -9.80
N PRO A 335 10.12 0.89 -9.00
CA PRO A 335 10.21 2.34 -9.11
C PRO A 335 10.76 2.82 -10.46
N ALA A 336 10.56 4.11 -10.76
CA ALA A 336 11.10 4.77 -11.95
C ALA A 336 12.64 4.63 -12.02
N ASP A 337 13.12 3.75 -12.90
CA ASP A 337 14.54 3.58 -13.21
C ASP A 337 14.74 2.64 -14.41
N SER A 338 15.99 2.46 -14.84
CA SER A 338 16.38 1.47 -15.82
C SER A 338 17.04 0.25 -15.18
N TYR A 339 16.59 -0.93 -15.60
CA TYR A 339 17.05 -2.23 -15.16
C TYR A 339 17.40 -3.08 -16.40
N VAL A 340 18.65 -3.52 -16.50
CA VAL A 340 19.16 -4.27 -17.65
C VAL A 340 19.73 -5.60 -17.21
N GLY A 341 19.44 -6.66 -17.95
CA GLY A 341 20.09 -7.95 -17.80
C GLY A 341 20.28 -8.69 -19.10
N THR A 342 20.96 -9.82 -19.02
CA THR A 342 21.37 -10.64 -20.17
C THR A 342 20.77 -12.03 -20.17
N VAL A 343 19.94 -12.36 -19.18
CA VAL A 343 19.27 -13.66 -19.03
C VAL A 343 17.78 -13.46 -18.74
N PRO A 344 16.90 -14.39 -19.11
CA PRO A 344 15.47 -14.31 -18.81
C PRO A 344 15.16 -14.18 -17.31
N LEU A 345 14.15 -13.38 -16.98
CA LEU A 345 13.49 -13.43 -15.67
C LEU A 345 12.45 -14.54 -15.68
N VAL A 346 12.43 -15.35 -14.63
CA VAL A 346 11.48 -16.47 -14.48
C VAL A 346 10.62 -16.23 -13.25
N MET A 347 9.32 -16.11 -13.47
CA MET A 347 8.31 -16.02 -12.42
C MET A 347 7.64 -17.38 -12.24
N SER A 348 8.15 -18.15 -11.29
CA SER A 348 7.72 -19.52 -10.98
C SER A 348 6.58 -19.61 -9.97
N LYS A 349 6.17 -18.47 -9.40
CA LYS A 349 5.09 -18.34 -8.41
C LYS A 349 4.06 -17.32 -8.90
N HIS A 350 2.80 -17.49 -8.49
CA HIS A 350 1.74 -16.53 -8.79
C HIS A 350 2.01 -15.18 -8.08
N LYS A 351 2.30 -14.15 -8.87
CA LYS A 351 2.62 -12.78 -8.45
C LYS A 351 2.05 -11.77 -9.42
N SER A 352 1.84 -10.57 -8.91
CA SER A 352 1.55 -9.40 -9.73
C SER A 352 2.79 -8.50 -9.80
N LEU A 353 3.02 -7.86 -10.94
CA LEU A 353 4.12 -6.92 -11.16
C LEU A 353 3.51 -5.56 -11.51
N LYS A 354 3.96 -4.51 -10.81
CA LYS A 354 3.58 -3.14 -11.07
C LYS A 354 4.82 -2.31 -11.31
N LEU A 355 4.95 -1.75 -12.49
CA LEU A 355 6.05 -0.87 -12.85
C LEU A 355 5.54 0.56 -12.82
N ASP A 356 6.36 1.46 -12.27
CA ASP A 356 6.21 2.88 -12.52
C ASP A 356 6.18 3.13 -14.05
N PRO A 357 5.39 4.09 -14.57
CA PRO A 357 5.38 4.41 -16.00
C PRO A 357 6.77 4.69 -16.59
N ASN A 358 7.72 5.18 -15.79
CA ASN A 358 9.10 5.46 -16.20
C ASN A 358 10.09 4.33 -15.86
N ALA A 359 9.63 3.23 -15.28
CA ALA A 359 10.47 2.05 -15.08
C ALA A 359 10.68 1.31 -16.40
N VAL A 360 11.93 0.90 -16.67
CA VAL A 360 12.32 0.23 -17.90
C VAL A 360 13.06 -1.07 -17.56
N LEU A 361 12.48 -2.21 -17.92
CA LEU A 361 13.14 -3.51 -17.87
C LEU A 361 13.62 -3.88 -19.27
N THR A 362 14.91 -4.14 -19.43
CA THR A 362 15.52 -4.49 -20.71
C THR A 362 16.29 -5.80 -20.62
N LEU A 363 15.91 -6.75 -21.47
CA LEU A 363 16.70 -7.95 -21.75
C LEU A 363 17.58 -7.69 -22.98
N SER A 364 18.89 -7.60 -22.76
CA SER A 364 19.91 -7.59 -23.80
C SER A 364 20.48 -9.01 -24.00
N SER A 365 19.67 -9.92 -24.54
CA SER A 365 20.09 -11.32 -24.73
C SER A 365 20.91 -11.51 -26.00
N ALA A 366 21.85 -12.46 -25.93
CA ALA A 366 22.55 -12.98 -27.11
C ALA A 366 21.83 -14.19 -27.74
N VAL A 367 20.76 -14.68 -27.11
CA VAL A 367 20.06 -15.93 -27.46
C VAL A 367 18.64 -15.61 -27.95
N SER A 368 18.31 -16.08 -29.15
CA SER A 368 17.06 -15.70 -29.79
C SER A 368 15.80 -16.43 -29.33
N SER A 369 15.96 -17.40 -28.44
CA SER A 369 14.85 -18.07 -27.74
C SER A 369 14.56 -17.48 -26.37
N ASP A 370 15.33 -16.46 -25.94
CA ASP A 370 15.14 -15.86 -24.63
C ASP A 370 13.97 -14.91 -24.61
N ASP A 371 13.09 -15.07 -23.62
CA ASP A 371 12.04 -14.12 -23.34
C ASP A 371 12.49 -13.23 -22.16
N LEU A 372 12.12 -11.95 -22.13
CA LEU A 372 12.44 -11.08 -21.00
C LEU A 372 11.81 -11.59 -19.72
N LEU A 373 10.48 -11.79 -19.71
CA LEU A 373 9.75 -12.36 -18.59
C LEU A 373 9.05 -13.65 -19.00
N ARG A 374 9.40 -14.75 -18.32
CA ARG A 374 8.72 -16.05 -18.42
C ARG A 374 7.84 -16.26 -17.20
N ILE A 375 6.53 -16.33 -17.42
CA ILE A 375 5.55 -16.66 -16.39
C ILE A 375 5.30 -18.17 -16.47
N ALA A 376 6.05 -18.92 -15.69
CA ALA A 376 6.10 -20.39 -15.71
C ALA A 376 5.82 -20.95 -14.32
N VAL A 377 4.59 -20.77 -13.84
CA VAL A 377 4.22 -21.12 -12.47
C VAL A 377 4.10 -22.65 -12.32
N THR A 378 5.02 -23.27 -11.57
CA THR A 378 5.13 -24.74 -11.41
C THR A 378 4.88 -25.17 -9.96
N ASN A 379 3.67 -25.65 -9.60
CA ASN A 379 3.41 -26.53 -8.44
C ASN A 379 1.97 -27.11 -8.46
N PRO A 380 1.71 -28.34 -7.90
CA PRO A 380 0.82 -29.36 -8.45
C PRO A 380 -0.34 -29.73 -7.50
N ALA A 381 -0.77 -28.81 -6.63
CA ALA A 381 -1.90 -29.04 -5.74
C ALA A 381 -2.84 -27.83 -5.83
N SER A 382 -3.89 -27.94 -6.65
CA SER A 382 -4.96 -26.92 -6.72
C SER A 382 -4.46 -25.50 -7.10
N SER A 383 -3.61 -25.35 -8.12
CA SER A 383 -2.99 -24.08 -8.50
C SER A 383 -3.84 -23.23 -9.43
N ASP A 384 -4.87 -22.62 -8.86
CA ASP A 384 -5.47 -21.42 -9.42
C ASP A 384 -4.40 -20.29 -9.42
N VAL A 385 -4.04 -19.81 -10.62
CA VAL A 385 -3.08 -18.72 -10.87
C VAL A 385 -3.76 -17.56 -11.59
N ARG A 386 -5.08 -17.41 -11.38
CA ARG A 386 -5.90 -16.31 -11.88
C ARG A 386 -5.72 -15.04 -11.05
N ASN A 387 -6.06 -13.91 -11.67
CA ASN A 387 -5.94 -12.55 -11.11
C ASN A 387 -4.50 -12.03 -10.96
N MET A 388 -3.58 -12.50 -11.81
CA MET A 388 -2.27 -11.88 -11.92
C MET A 388 -2.36 -10.57 -12.68
N ILE A 389 -1.66 -9.54 -12.21
CA ILE A 389 -1.60 -8.24 -12.86
C ILE A 389 -0.17 -7.96 -13.29
N ILE A 390 0.03 -7.62 -14.55
CA ILE A 390 1.28 -7.05 -15.07
C ILE A 390 0.93 -5.66 -15.58
N GLU A 391 1.32 -4.63 -14.85
CA GLU A 391 0.86 -3.26 -15.09
C GLU A 391 2.03 -2.28 -15.25
N GLY A 392 1.91 -1.41 -16.27
CA GLY A 392 2.76 -0.24 -16.41
C GLY A 392 4.15 -0.52 -16.96
N GLY A 393 4.97 0.53 -16.94
CA GLY A 393 6.38 0.54 -17.33
C GLY A 393 6.67 0.18 -18.78
N THR A 394 7.96 0.03 -19.05
CA THR A 394 8.51 -0.35 -20.34
C THR A 394 9.21 -1.69 -20.27
N TRP A 395 8.86 -2.60 -21.18
CA TRP A 395 9.37 -3.96 -21.27
C TRP A 395 10.08 -4.11 -22.62
N ILE A 396 11.39 -4.33 -22.62
CA ILE A 396 12.19 -4.35 -23.85
C ILE A 396 12.94 -5.68 -23.93
N ALA A 397 12.42 -6.62 -24.73
CA ALA A 397 13.24 -7.68 -25.28
C ALA A 397 13.95 -7.13 -26.52
N ASP A 398 15.28 -7.17 -26.53
CA ASP A 398 16.05 -6.68 -27.68
C ASP A 398 15.73 -7.44 -28.98
N ALA A 399 16.22 -6.93 -30.12
CA ALA A 399 15.85 -7.44 -31.43
C ALA A 399 16.28 -8.90 -31.66
N ARG A 400 17.22 -9.39 -30.86
CA ARG A 400 17.70 -10.77 -30.94
C ARG A 400 16.82 -11.67 -30.09
N ALA A 401 16.31 -11.20 -28.96
CA ALA A 401 15.43 -11.95 -28.06
C ALA A 401 14.08 -12.32 -28.70
N ASN A 402 13.36 -13.23 -28.04
CA ASN A 402 12.08 -13.75 -28.48
C ASN A 402 10.91 -12.86 -28.01
N CYS A 403 10.33 -13.13 -26.84
CA CYS A 403 9.17 -12.39 -26.31
C CYS A 403 9.56 -11.37 -25.23
N ALA A 404 8.85 -10.24 -25.13
CA ALA A 404 8.95 -9.41 -23.93
C ALA A 404 8.25 -10.09 -22.73
N ILE A 405 7.05 -10.60 -22.95
CA ILE A 405 6.28 -11.34 -21.94
C ILE A 405 5.83 -12.66 -22.53
N ASN A 406 6.12 -13.77 -21.85
CA ASN A 406 5.72 -15.10 -22.25
C ASN A 406 4.95 -15.80 -21.10
N VAL A 407 3.64 -15.94 -21.28
CA VAL A 407 2.72 -16.57 -20.32
C VAL A 407 2.55 -18.03 -20.66
N ASN A 408 2.79 -18.90 -19.68
CA ASN A 408 2.72 -20.35 -19.83
C ASN A 408 3.61 -20.87 -20.98
N PRO A 409 4.92 -20.58 -20.99
CA PRO A 409 5.82 -21.10 -22.01
C PRO A 409 5.91 -22.63 -21.95
N ALA A 410 6.23 -23.25 -23.07
CA ALA A 410 6.46 -24.70 -23.18
C ALA A 410 7.59 -25.19 -22.28
N ASN A 411 7.26 -25.47 -21.02
CA ASN A 411 8.09 -26.08 -19.99
C ASN A 411 7.29 -26.46 -18.72
N SER A 412 5.96 -26.31 -18.65
CA SER A 412 5.18 -26.97 -17.60
C SER A 412 5.12 -28.47 -17.92
N THR A 413 5.60 -29.29 -16.99
CA THR A 413 5.55 -30.76 -17.04
C THR A 413 4.25 -31.27 -17.71
N PRO A 414 4.31 -32.20 -18.69
CA PRO A 414 3.11 -32.75 -19.33
C PRO A 414 2.10 -33.22 -18.27
N GLY A 415 0.87 -32.70 -18.33
CA GLY A 415 -0.20 -33.03 -17.38
C GLY A 415 -0.51 -31.98 -16.31
N GLN A 416 0.14 -30.80 -16.36
CA GLN A 416 -0.23 -29.65 -15.54
C GLN A 416 -1.02 -28.64 -16.39
N ASN A 417 -2.31 -28.47 -16.10
CA ASN A 417 -3.17 -27.43 -16.70
C ASN A 417 -3.49 -26.35 -15.64
N PRO A 418 -2.53 -25.48 -15.26
CA PRO A 418 -2.86 -24.32 -14.44
C PRO A 418 -3.85 -23.42 -15.19
N HIS A 419 -4.85 -22.91 -14.47
CA HIS A 419 -5.78 -21.93 -15.03
C HIS A 419 -5.13 -20.55 -14.94
N PHE A 420 -4.62 -20.02 -16.05
CA PHE A 420 -4.06 -18.67 -16.09
C PHE A 420 -5.14 -17.63 -16.35
N GLU A 421 -5.16 -16.58 -15.53
CA GLU A 421 -5.83 -15.32 -15.85
C GLU A 421 -4.89 -14.19 -15.46
N THR A 422 -4.17 -13.71 -16.47
CA THR A 422 -3.23 -12.60 -16.39
C THR A 422 -3.84 -11.39 -17.08
N HIS A 423 -3.79 -10.26 -16.38
CA HIS A 423 -4.21 -8.96 -16.86
C HIS A 423 -2.95 -8.15 -17.15
N ILE A 424 -2.59 -8.06 -18.43
CA ILE A 424 -1.44 -7.28 -18.90
C ILE A 424 -1.97 -5.94 -19.38
N ARG A 425 -1.61 -4.84 -18.71
CA ARG A 425 -2.22 -3.54 -19.00
C ARG A 425 -1.30 -2.34 -18.87
N ASN A 426 -1.61 -1.30 -19.65
CA ASN A 426 -0.98 0.02 -19.57
C ASN A 426 0.55 0.02 -19.73
N GLY A 427 1.13 -0.99 -20.38
CA GLY A 427 2.57 -1.13 -20.56
C GLY A 427 3.03 -0.72 -21.96
N MET A 428 4.26 -0.23 -22.06
CA MET A 428 5.00 -0.13 -23.32
C MET A 428 5.81 -1.40 -23.50
N ILE A 429 5.50 -2.20 -24.52
CA ILE A 429 6.04 -3.54 -24.69
C ILE A 429 6.74 -3.62 -26.04
N THR A 430 8.02 -3.95 -26.04
CA THR A 430 8.82 -4.08 -27.24
C THR A 430 9.41 -5.48 -27.31
N GLY A 431 8.99 -6.23 -28.33
CA GLY A 431 9.43 -7.59 -28.58
C GLY A 431 10.43 -7.69 -29.72
N GLY A 432 11.43 -8.56 -29.57
CA GLY A 432 12.33 -8.90 -30.67
C GLY A 432 11.59 -9.64 -31.78
N LEU A 433 11.15 -10.87 -31.51
CA LEU A 433 10.25 -11.66 -32.38
C LEU A 433 8.78 -11.58 -31.95
N CYS A 434 8.51 -11.35 -30.67
CA CYS A 434 7.15 -11.34 -30.16
C CYS A 434 6.99 -10.30 -29.03
N GLY A 435 5.89 -9.55 -29.01
CA GLY A 435 5.59 -8.69 -27.85
C GLY A 435 5.15 -9.56 -26.67
N ILE A 436 3.94 -10.10 -26.77
CA ILE A 436 3.33 -10.97 -25.77
C ILE A 436 3.00 -12.32 -26.37
N ARG A 437 3.49 -13.40 -25.77
CA ARG A 437 3.07 -14.77 -26.08
C ARG A 437 2.24 -15.34 -24.95
N ILE A 438 1.20 -16.07 -25.32
CA ILE A 438 0.37 -16.84 -24.40
C ILE A 438 0.26 -18.27 -24.92
N GLY A 439 0.58 -19.22 -24.04
CA GLY A 439 0.49 -20.65 -24.30
C GLY A 439 1.64 -21.21 -25.12
N GLY A 440 1.41 -22.43 -25.62
CA GLY A 440 2.36 -23.28 -26.32
C GLY A 440 2.87 -24.41 -25.44
N ALA A 441 2.32 -24.59 -24.23
CA ALA A 441 2.83 -25.56 -23.26
C ALA A 441 2.32 -26.98 -23.48
N THR A 442 1.10 -27.14 -23.98
CA THR A 442 0.52 -28.47 -24.19
C THR A 442 -0.03 -28.64 -25.62
N PRO A 443 0.12 -29.83 -26.22
CA PRO A 443 -0.57 -30.16 -27.47
C PRO A 443 -2.10 -30.21 -27.33
N ALA A 444 -2.62 -30.39 -26.11
CA ALA A 444 -4.05 -30.52 -25.81
C ALA A 444 -4.77 -29.17 -25.67
N GLY A 445 -4.02 -28.07 -25.63
CA GLY A 445 -4.56 -26.73 -25.47
C GLY A 445 -4.42 -26.20 -24.05
N ASP A 446 -3.89 -24.99 -23.91
CA ASP A 446 -3.65 -24.36 -22.62
C ASP A 446 -4.90 -23.62 -22.12
N THR A 447 -5.26 -23.85 -20.85
CA THR A 447 -6.42 -23.22 -20.18
C THR A 447 -6.07 -21.84 -19.62
N ASN A 448 -6.36 -20.81 -20.42
CA ASN A 448 -5.89 -19.45 -20.22
C ASN A 448 -6.98 -18.39 -20.51
N PHE A 449 -7.45 -17.63 -19.52
CA PHE A 449 -8.39 -16.51 -19.66
C PHE A 449 -7.70 -15.15 -19.47
N ASN A 450 -6.83 -14.76 -20.40
CA ASN A 450 -6.03 -13.54 -20.25
C ASN A 450 -6.70 -12.30 -20.86
N THR A 451 -6.44 -11.14 -20.25
CA THR A 451 -6.81 -9.82 -20.76
C THR A 451 -5.54 -9.03 -21.06
N ILE A 452 -5.41 -8.52 -22.28
CA ILE A 452 -4.35 -7.61 -22.70
C ILE A 452 -5.02 -6.30 -23.09
N GLU A 453 -4.75 -5.22 -22.35
CA GLU A 453 -5.45 -3.96 -22.57
C GLU A 453 -4.64 -2.68 -22.40
N GLY A 454 -4.93 -1.67 -23.22
CA GLY A 454 -4.30 -0.34 -23.09
C GLY A 454 -2.78 -0.34 -23.25
N CYS A 455 -2.20 -1.39 -23.83
CA CYS A 455 -0.76 -1.49 -24.04
C CYS A 455 -0.35 -0.85 -25.37
N ASN A 456 0.91 -0.39 -25.43
CA ASN A 456 1.58 -0.01 -26.66
C ASN A 456 2.62 -1.08 -27.02
N ILE A 457 2.37 -1.87 -28.06
CA ILE A 457 3.11 -3.08 -28.38
C ILE A 457 3.87 -2.91 -29.71
N SER A 458 5.20 -2.84 -29.63
CA SER A 458 6.10 -2.75 -30.76
C SER A 458 6.74 -4.10 -31.09
N ILE A 459 6.89 -4.37 -32.38
CA ILE A 459 7.68 -5.51 -32.89
C ILE A 459 8.94 -4.95 -33.54
N GLN A 460 10.10 -5.60 -33.33
CA GLN A 460 11.37 -5.15 -33.93
C GLN A 460 11.73 -5.92 -35.20
N SER A 461 11.30 -7.19 -35.31
CA SER A 461 11.69 -8.07 -36.42
C SER A 461 10.59 -8.27 -37.46
N SER A 462 11.00 -8.39 -38.72
CA SER A 462 10.11 -8.84 -39.80
C SER A 462 9.58 -10.25 -39.52
N GLY A 463 8.29 -10.49 -39.78
CA GLY A 463 7.64 -11.76 -39.43
C GLY A 463 7.40 -12.00 -37.94
N GLY A 464 7.71 -11.02 -37.08
CA GLY A 464 7.38 -11.08 -35.65
C GLY A 464 5.88 -10.87 -35.37
N LEU A 465 5.47 -11.03 -34.12
CA LEU A 465 4.06 -10.98 -33.69
C LEU A 465 3.89 -10.01 -32.52
N ALA A 466 2.95 -9.07 -32.55
CA ALA A 466 2.71 -8.21 -31.39
C ALA A 466 2.10 -9.04 -30.24
N ILE A 467 1.08 -9.83 -30.56
CA ILE A 467 0.47 -10.79 -29.66
C ILE A 467 0.37 -12.15 -30.35
N ASN A 468 0.82 -13.19 -29.67
CA ASN A 468 0.77 -14.56 -30.15
C ASN A 468 -0.01 -15.46 -29.17
N LEU A 469 -1.21 -15.89 -29.57
CA LEU A 469 -1.96 -16.92 -28.86
C LEU A 469 -1.64 -18.27 -29.50
N ASP A 470 -0.86 -19.09 -28.80
CA ASP A 470 -0.30 -20.33 -29.33
C ASP A 470 -0.85 -21.54 -28.59
N GLY A 471 -1.61 -22.40 -29.26
CA GLY A 471 -2.23 -23.57 -28.65
C GLY A 471 -3.18 -23.24 -27.51
N CYS A 472 -3.92 -22.13 -27.57
CA CYS A 472 -4.82 -21.73 -26.47
C CYS A 472 -6.24 -22.33 -26.62
N ALA A 473 -6.83 -22.76 -25.51
CA ALA A 473 -8.18 -23.37 -25.47
C ALA A 473 -9.28 -22.46 -24.89
N ASP A 474 -8.90 -21.48 -24.08
CA ASP A 474 -9.86 -20.61 -23.39
C ASP A 474 -10.03 -19.25 -24.07
N GLY A 475 -10.92 -18.43 -23.52
CA GLY A 475 -11.32 -17.16 -24.12
C GLY A 475 -10.42 -16.00 -23.69
N HIS A 476 -9.80 -15.32 -24.65
CA HIS A 476 -8.93 -14.17 -24.40
C HIS A 476 -9.60 -12.83 -24.71
N ARG A 477 -9.15 -11.76 -24.09
CA ARG A 477 -9.56 -10.37 -24.41
C ARG A 477 -8.34 -9.54 -24.80
N ILE A 478 -8.35 -8.98 -26.00
CA ILE A 478 -7.31 -8.09 -26.51
C ILE A 478 -7.99 -6.76 -26.83
N LEU A 479 -7.85 -5.78 -25.93
CA LEU A 479 -8.70 -4.60 -25.90
C LEU A 479 -7.91 -3.29 -25.94
N ASN A 480 -8.31 -2.34 -26.78
CA ASN A 480 -7.83 -0.96 -26.69
C ASN A 480 -6.29 -0.80 -26.74
N ASN A 481 -5.58 -1.71 -27.40
CA ASN A 481 -4.12 -1.66 -27.53
C ASN A 481 -3.71 -0.89 -28.81
N LEU A 482 -2.52 -0.30 -28.77
CA LEU A 482 -1.79 0.12 -29.96
C LEU A 482 -0.77 -0.97 -30.31
N MET A 483 -0.77 -1.46 -31.55
CA MET A 483 0.20 -2.44 -32.04
C MET A 483 0.88 -1.93 -33.29
N PHE A 484 2.21 -1.97 -33.36
CA PHE A 484 2.94 -1.41 -34.49
C PHE A 484 4.27 -2.11 -34.78
N GLY A 485 4.75 -1.94 -36.03
CA GLY A 485 6.06 -2.43 -36.47
C GLY A 485 6.00 -3.36 -37.69
N PRO A 486 7.12 -3.98 -38.05
CA PRO A 486 7.29 -4.75 -39.29
C PRO A 486 6.75 -6.18 -39.22
N GLY A 487 6.02 -6.56 -38.18
CA GLY A 487 5.44 -7.90 -38.02
C GLY A 487 3.93 -7.93 -38.22
N THR A 488 3.26 -8.96 -37.69
CA THR A 488 1.80 -9.10 -37.64
C THR A 488 1.27 -8.64 -36.27
N GLY A 489 0.10 -8.01 -36.23
CA GLY A 489 -0.55 -7.59 -34.98
C GLY A 489 -0.84 -8.75 -34.03
N VAL A 490 -1.83 -9.57 -34.37
CA VAL A 490 -2.25 -10.71 -33.56
C VAL A 490 -2.17 -12.00 -34.37
N ARG A 491 -1.61 -13.06 -33.77
CA ARG A 491 -1.76 -14.43 -34.26
C ARG A 491 -2.70 -15.24 -33.37
N LEU A 492 -3.67 -15.89 -33.99
CA LEU A 492 -4.54 -16.88 -33.38
C LEU A 492 -4.16 -18.28 -33.87
N ASN A 493 -3.61 -19.08 -32.97
CA ASN A 493 -3.45 -20.52 -33.12
C ASN A 493 -4.20 -21.20 -31.97
N LEU A 494 -5.53 -21.17 -32.02
CA LEU A 494 -6.38 -21.75 -30.97
C LEU A 494 -6.62 -23.24 -31.24
N VAL A 495 -7.01 -23.99 -30.22
CA VAL A 495 -7.44 -25.39 -30.39
C VAL A 495 -8.90 -25.50 -30.83
N LEU A 496 -9.28 -26.66 -31.36
CA LEU A 496 -10.64 -26.92 -31.84
C LEU A 496 -11.64 -26.80 -30.70
N GLY A 497 -12.68 -25.98 -30.86
CA GLY A 497 -13.70 -25.79 -29.82
C GLY A 497 -13.28 -24.84 -28.70
N ALA A 498 -12.21 -24.06 -28.89
CA ALA A 498 -11.79 -23.04 -27.93
C ALA A 498 -12.94 -22.09 -27.54
N TYR A 499 -12.87 -21.54 -26.32
CA TYR A 499 -13.81 -20.52 -25.84
C TYR A 499 -13.62 -19.17 -26.53
N LYS A 500 -14.59 -18.25 -26.34
CA LYS A 500 -14.67 -17.02 -27.10
C LYS A 500 -13.46 -16.10 -26.88
N THR A 501 -12.67 -15.86 -27.93
CA THR A 501 -11.62 -14.83 -27.94
C THR A 501 -12.13 -13.53 -28.60
N LEU A 502 -11.97 -12.40 -27.92
CA LEU A 502 -12.39 -11.08 -28.39
C LEU A 502 -11.17 -10.17 -28.63
N ILE A 503 -11.08 -9.59 -29.82
CA ILE A 503 -10.10 -8.59 -30.22
C ILE A 503 -10.87 -7.33 -30.59
N SER A 504 -10.87 -6.32 -29.71
CA SER A 504 -11.75 -5.15 -29.89
C SER A 504 -11.16 -3.81 -29.49
N GLY A 505 -11.50 -2.75 -30.23
CA GLY A 505 -11.09 -1.38 -29.92
C GLY A 505 -9.60 -1.10 -30.11
N ASN A 506 -8.85 -1.99 -30.75
CA ASN A 506 -7.41 -1.84 -30.95
C ASN A 506 -7.09 -0.94 -32.15
N CYS A 507 -5.94 -0.27 -32.11
CA CYS A 507 -5.30 0.36 -33.25
C CYS A 507 -4.10 -0.48 -33.68
N ILE A 508 -4.17 -1.08 -34.87
CA ILE A 508 -3.18 -2.04 -35.36
C ILE A 508 -2.56 -1.48 -36.64
N VAL A 509 -1.32 -1.02 -36.51
CA VAL A 509 -0.52 -0.38 -37.57
C VAL A 509 0.71 -1.24 -37.84
N THR A 510 0.50 -2.41 -38.41
CA THR A 510 1.53 -3.44 -38.61
C THR A 510 1.75 -3.71 -40.09
N ARG A 511 2.97 -4.09 -40.48
CA ARG A 511 3.31 -4.29 -41.90
C ARG A 511 2.74 -5.60 -42.42
N ASP A 512 2.92 -6.69 -41.67
CA ASP A 512 2.61 -8.05 -42.10
C ASP A 512 1.20 -8.45 -41.63
N GLY A 513 0.23 -7.55 -41.82
CA GLY A 513 -1.17 -7.76 -41.45
C GLY A 513 -1.50 -7.53 -39.96
N ALA A 514 -2.78 -7.30 -39.69
CA ALA A 514 -3.32 -7.07 -38.35
C ALA A 514 -3.70 -8.38 -37.64
N LEU A 515 -4.23 -9.36 -38.36
CA LEU A 515 -4.68 -10.63 -37.80
C LEU A 515 -4.29 -11.80 -38.70
N LEU A 516 -3.57 -12.77 -38.11
CA LEU A 516 -3.28 -14.06 -38.72
C LEU A 516 -3.94 -15.17 -37.91
N VAL A 517 -4.94 -15.85 -38.47
CA VAL A 517 -5.55 -17.04 -37.88
C VAL A 517 -4.98 -18.26 -38.57
N THR A 518 -4.18 -19.06 -37.87
CA THR A 518 -3.65 -20.35 -38.37
C THR A 518 -4.50 -21.53 -37.95
N ASN A 519 -5.21 -21.41 -36.83
CA ASN A 519 -6.26 -22.30 -36.36
C ASN A 519 -7.14 -21.48 -35.41
N GLY A 520 -8.47 -21.60 -35.48
CA GLY A 520 -9.33 -20.77 -34.65
C GLY A 520 -10.78 -21.21 -34.60
N SER A 521 -11.31 -21.39 -33.39
CA SER A 521 -12.76 -21.54 -33.13
C SER A 521 -13.23 -20.39 -32.24
N ASN A 522 -14.46 -19.90 -32.46
CA ASN A 522 -15.13 -18.93 -31.58
C ASN A 522 -14.30 -17.67 -31.32
N TRP A 523 -14.03 -16.85 -32.33
CA TRP A 523 -13.30 -15.60 -32.13
C TRP A 523 -14.00 -14.41 -32.79
N SER A 524 -13.72 -13.20 -32.30
CA SER A 524 -14.32 -11.98 -32.81
C SER A 524 -13.28 -10.88 -32.91
N PHE A 525 -13.23 -10.24 -34.08
CA PHE A 525 -12.38 -9.10 -34.39
C PHE A 525 -13.30 -7.91 -34.70
N GLU A 526 -13.48 -7.04 -33.71
CA GLU A 526 -14.57 -6.05 -33.70
C GLU A 526 -14.07 -4.62 -33.42
N ASN A 527 -14.62 -3.61 -34.09
CA ASN A 527 -14.36 -2.19 -33.74
C ASN A 527 -12.87 -1.80 -33.72
N ASN A 528 -12.02 -2.42 -34.55
CA ASN A 528 -10.60 -2.10 -34.61
C ASN A 528 -10.29 -1.12 -35.75
N GLN A 529 -9.30 -0.27 -35.53
CA GLN A 529 -8.62 0.49 -36.57
C GLN A 529 -7.44 -0.33 -37.09
N VAL A 530 -7.38 -0.57 -38.41
CA VAL A 530 -6.31 -1.31 -39.06
C VAL A 530 -5.66 -0.46 -40.14
N GLU A 531 -4.34 -0.37 -40.13
CA GLU A 531 -3.54 0.38 -41.10
C GLU A 531 -2.26 -0.39 -41.42
N GLN A 532 -1.70 -0.16 -42.60
CA GLN A 532 -0.42 -0.76 -42.97
C GLN A 532 0.74 0.11 -42.47
N HIS A 533 1.67 -0.50 -41.72
CA HIS A 533 2.98 0.09 -41.49
C HIS A 533 3.80 0.08 -42.79
N GLY A 534 4.62 1.11 -43.02
CA GLY A 534 5.38 1.27 -44.27
C GLY A 534 6.19 0.04 -44.69
N GLY A 535 6.24 -0.20 -46.01
CA GLY A 535 6.90 -1.33 -46.66
C GLY A 535 5.91 -2.39 -47.17
N THR A 536 6.38 -3.29 -48.03
CA THR A 536 5.54 -4.36 -48.62
C THR A 536 5.04 -5.31 -47.53
N ASN A 537 3.72 -5.54 -47.48
CA ASN A 537 3.09 -6.49 -46.57
C ASN A 537 3.51 -7.92 -46.95
N LEU A 538 4.16 -8.64 -46.04
CA LEU A 538 4.63 -10.00 -46.32
C LEU A 538 3.52 -11.05 -46.29
N LEU A 539 2.43 -10.82 -45.54
CA LEU A 539 1.24 -11.67 -45.65
C LEU A 539 0.48 -11.37 -46.94
N GLY A 540 0.46 -10.09 -47.34
CA GLY A 540 -0.31 -9.57 -48.46
C GLY A 540 -1.71 -9.07 -48.08
N GLN A 541 -2.15 -9.22 -46.83
CA GLN A 541 -3.50 -8.82 -46.39
C GLN A 541 -3.49 -8.23 -44.98
N HIS A 542 -4.56 -7.51 -44.64
CA HIS A 542 -4.80 -7.08 -43.26
C HIS A 542 -5.22 -8.24 -42.37
N ILE A 543 -6.19 -9.04 -42.80
CA ILE A 543 -6.64 -10.23 -42.09
C ILE A 543 -6.44 -11.45 -42.97
N GLN A 544 -5.76 -12.45 -42.44
CA GLN A 544 -5.65 -13.78 -43.04
C GLN A 544 -6.33 -14.79 -42.12
N VAL A 545 -7.38 -15.43 -42.62
CA VAL A 545 -7.99 -16.59 -41.98
C VAL A 545 -7.59 -17.83 -42.75
N GLN A 546 -6.80 -18.70 -42.11
CA GLN A 546 -6.40 -19.99 -42.67
C GLN A 546 -6.52 -21.08 -41.60
N GLY A 547 -7.50 -21.97 -41.74
CA GLY A 547 -7.52 -23.19 -40.94
C GLY A 547 -6.44 -24.17 -41.42
N LEU A 548 -5.35 -24.36 -40.68
CA LEU A 548 -4.27 -25.28 -41.09
C LEU A 548 -4.58 -26.73 -40.70
N ALA A 549 -4.90 -26.99 -39.44
CA ALA A 549 -5.22 -28.33 -38.95
C ALA A 549 -6.71 -28.67 -39.11
N TYR A 550 -7.57 -27.65 -39.03
CA TYR A 550 -9.02 -27.77 -39.14
C TYR A 550 -9.60 -26.43 -39.61
N PRO A 551 -10.83 -26.40 -40.18
CA PRO A 551 -11.40 -25.16 -40.66
C PRO A 551 -11.59 -24.14 -39.55
N ALA A 552 -11.14 -22.90 -39.75
CA ALA A 552 -11.41 -21.82 -38.81
C ALA A 552 -12.92 -21.57 -38.74
N LYS A 553 -13.53 -21.64 -37.55
CA LYS A 553 -14.99 -21.71 -37.39
C LYS A 553 -15.57 -20.76 -36.35
N HIS A 554 -16.83 -20.37 -36.55
CA HIS A 554 -17.62 -19.54 -35.63
C HIS A 554 -16.94 -18.22 -35.31
N TRP A 555 -16.59 -17.48 -36.35
CA TRP A 555 -15.84 -16.24 -36.21
C TRP A 555 -16.59 -15.03 -36.74
N ARG A 556 -16.20 -13.85 -36.26
CA ARG A 556 -16.82 -12.58 -36.65
C ARG A 556 -15.75 -11.52 -36.91
N ILE A 557 -15.87 -10.80 -38.01
CA ILE A 557 -15.08 -9.62 -38.35
C ILE A 557 -16.09 -8.50 -38.58
N VAL A 558 -16.30 -7.65 -37.56
CA VAL A 558 -17.43 -6.71 -37.56
C VAL A 558 -17.02 -5.28 -37.19
N ALA A 559 -17.57 -4.29 -37.88
CA ALA A 559 -17.41 -2.87 -37.52
C ALA A 559 -15.96 -2.37 -37.46
N ASN A 560 -15.05 -2.97 -38.23
CA ASN A 560 -13.65 -2.54 -38.29
C ASN A 560 -13.44 -1.50 -39.40
N ASN A 561 -12.40 -0.68 -39.26
CA ASN A 561 -11.94 0.23 -40.30
C ASN A 561 -10.58 -0.22 -40.83
N PHE A 562 -10.54 -0.64 -42.09
CA PHE A 562 -9.33 -1.10 -42.79
C PHE A 562 -8.80 0.00 -43.71
N GLY A 563 -7.55 0.41 -43.46
CA GLY A 563 -6.74 1.19 -44.39
C GLY A 563 -6.52 0.47 -45.73
N GLY A 564 -6.11 1.21 -46.75
CA GLY A 564 -5.91 0.68 -48.10
C GLY A 564 -4.52 1.02 -48.63
N GLY A 565 -4.23 0.59 -49.86
CA GLY A 565 -2.95 0.87 -50.50
C GLY A 565 -2.60 -0.12 -51.60
N SER A 566 -1.51 0.17 -52.32
CA SER A 566 -0.90 -0.76 -53.29
C SER A 566 -0.20 -1.93 -52.61
N ASP A 567 0.13 -1.79 -51.33
CA ASP A 567 0.97 -2.73 -50.61
C ASP A 567 0.16 -3.74 -49.79
N VAL A 568 -1.19 -3.66 -49.84
CA VAL A 568 -2.14 -4.64 -49.30
C VAL A 568 -2.96 -5.22 -50.43
N ASN A 569 -2.89 -6.53 -50.66
CA ASN A 569 -3.69 -7.22 -51.67
C ASN A 569 -5.16 -7.34 -51.26
N TYR A 570 -5.43 -7.65 -49.99
CA TYR A 570 -6.77 -7.84 -49.44
C TYR A 570 -6.97 -7.21 -48.05
N SER A 571 -8.16 -6.67 -47.78
CA SER A 571 -8.54 -6.36 -46.39
C SER A 571 -8.77 -7.66 -45.61
N ILE A 572 -9.52 -8.59 -46.21
CA ILE A 572 -9.76 -9.90 -45.60
C ILE A 572 -9.49 -10.98 -46.62
N TRP A 573 -8.72 -11.99 -46.23
CA TRP A 573 -8.43 -13.15 -47.05
C TRP A 573 -8.82 -14.41 -46.28
N LEU A 574 -9.60 -15.27 -46.92
CA LEU A 574 -10.16 -16.47 -46.33
C LEU A 574 -9.68 -17.72 -47.08
N MET A 575 -9.22 -18.70 -46.31
CA MET A 575 -8.95 -20.07 -46.72
C MET A 575 -9.33 -21.02 -45.58
N ASN A 576 -9.88 -22.18 -45.92
CA ASN A 576 -10.33 -23.21 -44.98
C ASN A 576 -11.05 -22.64 -43.76
N SER A 577 -12.09 -21.87 -44.03
CA SER A 577 -12.90 -21.20 -43.02
C SER A 577 -14.36 -21.59 -43.20
N ILE A 578 -15.06 -21.71 -42.11
CA ILE A 578 -16.48 -22.02 -42.08
C ILE A 578 -17.19 -21.10 -41.10
N ALA A 579 -18.48 -20.87 -41.31
CA ALA A 579 -19.33 -20.26 -40.28
C ALA A 579 -18.91 -18.85 -39.84
N GLY A 580 -18.22 -18.11 -40.71
CA GLY A 580 -17.79 -16.75 -40.44
C GLY A 580 -18.85 -15.71 -40.73
N LEU A 581 -18.71 -14.54 -40.10
CA LEU A 581 -19.44 -13.32 -40.46
C LEU A 581 -18.47 -12.18 -40.73
N ILE A 582 -18.60 -11.53 -41.88
CA ILE A 582 -17.95 -10.26 -42.23
C ILE A 582 -19.06 -9.22 -42.37
N ASP A 583 -19.17 -8.24 -41.48
CA ASP A 583 -20.24 -7.24 -41.57
C ASP A 583 -19.87 -5.87 -41.00
N GLU A 584 -20.57 -4.81 -41.41
CA GLU A 584 -20.39 -3.45 -40.90
C GLU A 584 -18.96 -2.87 -41.05
N ASN A 585 -18.06 -3.49 -41.81
CA ASN A 585 -16.68 -3.02 -41.93
C ASN A 585 -16.56 -1.89 -42.97
N GLN A 586 -15.61 -0.98 -42.75
CA GLN A 586 -15.16 0.00 -43.73
C GLN A 586 -13.85 -0.50 -44.35
N MET A 587 -13.83 -0.76 -45.65
CA MET A 587 -12.65 -1.24 -46.37
C MET A 587 -12.22 -0.21 -47.40
N GLN A 588 -10.98 0.26 -47.30
CA GLN A 588 -10.36 1.10 -48.32
C GLN A 588 -9.80 0.27 -49.48
N LEU A 589 -9.42 0.97 -50.56
CA LEU A 589 -8.94 0.35 -51.80
C LEU A 589 -7.70 -0.52 -51.58
N CYS A 590 -7.83 -1.84 -51.76
CA CYS A 590 -6.71 -2.78 -51.79
C CYS A 590 -6.20 -3.05 -53.23
N ALA A 591 -5.00 -3.65 -53.35
CA ALA A 591 -4.30 -3.91 -54.60
C ALA A 591 -5.00 -4.96 -55.49
N ILE A 592 -5.61 -5.99 -54.90
CA ILE A 592 -6.34 -7.03 -55.64
C ILE A 592 -7.84 -6.90 -55.38
N ALA A 593 -8.30 -7.26 -54.17
CA ALA A 593 -9.70 -7.21 -53.78
C ALA A 593 -9.88 -6.76 -52.33
N ASP A 594 -11.08 -6.39 -51.92
CA ASP A 594 -11.28 -6.07 -50.50
C ASP A 594 -11.44 -7.37 -49.70
N VAL A 595 -12.14 -8.36 -50.26
CA VAL A 595 -12.24 -9.72 -49.72
C VAL A 595 -11.74 -10.75 -50.74
N GLY A 596 -10.91 -11.69 -50.29
CA GLY A 596 -10.45 -12.84 -51.08
C GLY A 596 -10.98 -14.15 -50.50
N LEU A 597 -11.61 -14.98 -51.32
CA LEU A 597 -12.00 -16.36 -51.03
C LEU A 597 -11.10 -17.29 -51.84
N VAL A 598 -10.16 -17.94 -51.17
CA VAL A 598 -9.12 -18.71 -51.86
C VAL A 598 -9.25 -20.19 -51.59
N ASP A 599 -9.22 -20.97 -52.67
CA ASP A 599 -9.20 -22.43 -52.60
C ASP A 599 -7.76 -22.89 -52.39
N GLY A 600 -7.48 -23.47 -51.22
CA GLY A 600 -6.19 -24.08 -50.92
C GLY A 600 -5.99 -25.46 -51.56
N GLY A 601 -6.98 -26.00 -52.28
CA GLY A 601 -7.02 -27.40 -52.73
C GLY A 601 -7.57 -28.34 -51.65
N ASP A 602 -7.82 -29.61 -51.98
CA ASP A 602 -8.08 -30.73 -51.05
C ASP A 602 -9.00 -30.45 -49.83
N GLY A 603 -10.10 -29.72 -50.02
CA GLY A 603 -11.07 -29.44 -48.95
C GLY A 603 -10.76 -28.24 -48.06
N TYR A 604 -9.71 -27.47 -48.39
CA TYR A 604 -9.31 -26.22 -47.74
C TYR A 604 -10.02 -24.98 -48.31
N ALA A 605 -11.13 -25.15 -49.04
CA ALA A 605 -11.94 -24.04 -49.51
C ALA A 605 -12.77 -23.41 -48.36
N PRO A 606 -12.94 -22.07 -48.34
CA PRO A 606 -13.96 -21.38 -47.57
C PRO A 606 -15.38 -21.91 -47.88
N ARG A 607 -16.20 -22.09 -46.84
CA ARG A 607 -17.55 -22.65 -46.94
C ARG A 607 -18.49 -22.01 -45.94
N TYR A 608 -19.71 -21.65 -46.36
CA TYR A 608 -20.76 -21.18 -45.46
C TYR A 608 -20.39 -19.96 -44.60
N ASN A 609 -19.44 -19.15 -45.05
CA ASN A 609 -19.19 -17.84 -44.47
C ASN A 609 -20.24 -16.86 -44.99
N THR A 610 -20.56 -15.84 -44.19
CA THR A 610 -21.52 -14.79 -44.53
C THR A 610 -20.81 -13.47 -44.69
N ILE A 611 -21.00 -12.82 -45.83
CA ILE A 611 -20.62 -11.42 -46.03
C ILE A 611 -21.90 -10.60 -45.95
N GLY A 612 -22.06 -9.82 -44.88
CA GLY A 612 -23.25 -9.00 -44.65
C GLY A 612 -23.31 -7.78 -45.57
N ALA A 613 -24.51 -7.22 -45.73
CA ALA A 613 -24.75 -6.11 -46.65
C ALA A 613 -24.27 -4.75 -46.11
N ARG A 614 -23.89 -4.68 -44.82
CA ARG A 614 -23.57 -3.41 -44.14
C ARG A 614 -22.09 -3.03 -44.24
N ASN A 615 -21.29 -3.82 -44.95
CA ASN A 615 -19.91 -3.46 -45.29
C ASN A 615 -19.85 -2.32 -46.32
N THR A 616 -18.89 -1.42 -46.17
CA THR A 616 -18.52 -0.42 -47.17
C THR A 616 -17.21 -0.82 -47.82
N PHE A 617 -17.21 -0.94 -49.13
CA PHE A 617 -16.07 -1.40 -49.93
C PHE A 617 -15.40 -0.25 -50.68
N ARG A 618 -14.13 -0.43 -51.04
CA ARG A 618 -13.33 0.42 -51.92
C ARG A 618 -13.10 1.87 -51.47
N GLY A 619 -13.33 2.17 -50.19
CA GLY A 619 -13.18 3.49 -49.57
C GLY A 619 -14.23 4.46 -50.11
N ALA A 620 -15.12 4.95 -49.24
CA ALA A 620 -16.09 5.98 -49.60
C ALA A 620 -15.41 7.35 -49.82
N ARG A 621 -14.56 7.48 -50.85
CA ARG A 621 -14.38 8.75 -51.54
C ARG A 621 -15.25 8.66 -52.79
N SER A 622 -16.20 9.61 -52.89
CA SER A 622 -17.11 9.83 -54.02
C SER A 622 -16.73 9.02 -55.26
N ILE A 623 -17.61 8.11 -55.66
CA ILE A 623 -17.56 7.46 -56.97
C ILE A 623 -17.57 8.59 -58.00
N ARG A 624 -16.39 9.08 -58.38
CA ARG A 624 -16.29 9.99 -59.52
C ARG A 624 -16.60 9.14 -60.74
N SER A 625 -17.59 9.62 -61.48
CA SER A 625 -18.17 8.99 -62.67
C SER A 625 -17.19 8.87 -63.85
N ASP A 626 -15.89 9.10 -63.63
CA ASP A 626 -14.85 9.18 -64.66
C ASP A 626 -13.81 8.04 -64.61
N GLN A 627 -13.91 7.08 -63.69
CA GLN A 627 -13.02 5.91 -63.66
C GLN A 627 -13.57 4.79 -64.56
N THR A 628 -13.16 4.80 -65.83
CA THR A 628 -13.59 3.83 -66.86
C THR A 628 -13.00 2.42 -66.65
N ASP A 629 -13.86 1.52 -66.22
CA ASP A 629 -14.04 0.09 -66.60
C ASP A 629 -12.88 -0.93 -66.73
N ALA A 630 -11.60 -0.59 -66.68
CA ALA A 630 -10.49 -1.57 -66.70
C ALA A 630 -9.66 -1.61 -65.41
N SER A 631 -9.70 -0.55 -64.61
CA SER A 631 -9.06 -0.45 -63.29
C SER A 631 -9.99 -0.85 -62.12
N ARG A 632 -11.18 -1.41 -62.43
CA ARG A 632 -12.14 -1.96 -61.46
C ARG A 632 -11.59 -3.24 -60.82
N ARG A 633 -10.58 -3.09 -59.96
CA ARG A 633 -10.11 -4.11 -59.03
C ARG A 633 -11.33 -4.68 -58.28
N MET A 634 -11.42 -6.00 -58.13
CA MET A 634 -12.65 -6.70 -57.74
C MET A 634 -13.03 -6.47 -56.28
N ILE A 635 -14.27 -6.16 -55.90
CA ILE A 635 -14.63 -6.09 -54.45
C ILE A 635 -14.35 -7.43 -53.76
N LEU A 636 -14.64 -8.50 -54.48
CA LEU A 636 -14.43 -9.88 -54.06
C LEU A 636 -13.62 -10.62 -55.13
N ASP A 637 -12.56 -11.28 -54.71
CA ASP A 637 -11.81 -12.25 -55.50
C ASP A 637 -12.17 -13.67 -55.05
N VAL A 638 -12.63 -14.53 -55.95
CA VAL A 638 -13.12 -15.88 -55.62
C VAL A 638 -12.41 -16.90 -56.49
N SER A 639 -11.73 -17.86 -55.85
CA SER A 639 -11.14 -18.98 -56.58
C SER A 639 -12.22 -19.80 -57.30
N PRO A 640 -11.96 -20.27 -58.54
CA PRO A 640 -12.91 -21.07 -59.30
C PRO A 640 -13.40 -22.30 -58.51
N GLY A 641 -14.72 -22.51 -58.44
CA GLY A 641 -15.32 -23.68 -57.77
C GLY A 641 -15.81 -23.44 -56.33
N ILE A 642 -15.52 -22.29 -55.72
CA ILE A 642 -16.10 -21.91 -54.42
C ILE A 642 -17.55 -21.45 -54.61
N ASN A 643 -18.51 -22.35 -54.38
CA ASN A 643 -19.96 -22.10 -54.55
C ASN A 643 -20.75 -22.07 -53.22
N LYS A 644 -20.08 -22.13 -52.07
CA LYS A 644 -20.69 -22.47 -50.76
C LYS A 644 -20.81 -21.30 -49.77
N ASP A 645 -20.21 -20.15 -50.06
CA ASP A 645 -20.29 -18.97 -49.19
C ASP A 645 -21.52 -18.10 -49.52
N LYS A 646 -22.14 -17.52 -48.47
CA LYS A 646 -23.42 -16.81 -48.49
C LYS A 646 -23.20 -15.29 -48.38
N GLY A 647 -24.13 -14.49 -48.93
CA GLY A 647 -24.11 -13.02 -48.77
C GLY A 647 -23.34 -12.22 -49.81
N ILE A 648 -22.90 -12.83 -50.92
CA ILE A 648 -22.18 -12.10 -51.97
C ILE A 648 -23.12 -11.60 -53.06
N TRP A 649 -23.20 -10.28 -53.20
CA TRP A 649 -23.57 -9.68 -54.48
C TRP A 649 -22.33 -9.61 -55.38
N ARG A 650 -22.41 -10.33 -56.50
CA ARG A 650 -21.40 -10.51 -57.58
C ARG A 650 -20.43 -11.68 -57.41
N SER A 651 -20.87 -12.85 -57.87
CA SER A 651 -19.95 -13.72 -58.60
C SER A 651 -19.75 -13.17 -60.01
N ALA A 652 -18.49 -13.01 -60.45
CA ALA A 652 -18.13 -12.62 -61.81
C ALA A 652 -18.54 -13.70 -62.85
N SER A 653 -18.68 -14.95 -62.40
CA SER A 653 -19.32 -16.02 -63.16
C SER A 653 -20.71 -16.28 -62.58
N GLY A 654 -21.79 -15.99 -63.31
CA GLY A 654 -23.09 -16.57 -62.96
C GLY A 654 -22.92 -18.08 -62.71
N LEU A 655 -23.71 -18.68 -61.83
CA LEU A 655 -23.78 -20.14 -61.80
C LEU A 655 -24.25 -20.54 -63.18
N THR A 656 -23.33 -21.07 -63.99
CA THR A 656 -23.63 -21.60 -65.30
C THR A 656 -24.32 -22.94 -65.07
N TYR A 657 -25.63 -22.90 -64.91
CA TYR A 657 -26.43 -24.11 -64.89
C TYR A 657 -26.39 -24.70 -66.30
N SER A 658 -25.55 -25.71 -66.46
CA SER A 658 -25.44 -26.49 -67.68
C SER A 658 -26.43 -27.64 -67.55
N ASN A 659 -27.63 -27.47 -68.10
CA ASN A 659 -28.31 -28.63 -68.66
C ASN A 659 -27.74 -28.83 -70.08
N SER A 660 -27.82 -30.03 -70.62
CA SER A 660 -27.13 -30.43 -71.86
C SER A 660 -27.55 -29.66 -73.14
N TRP A 661 -28.26 -28.53 -73.02
CA TRP A 661 -28.91 -27.81 -74.12
C TRP A 661 -28.81 -26.26 -74.06
N ALA A 662 -28.38 -25.60 -72.97
CA ALA A 662 -27.85 -24.21 -72.94
C ALA A 662 -27.39 -23.74 -71.53
N GLN A 663 -26.57 -22.68 -71.47
CA GLN A 663 -25.94 -22.10 -70.26
C GLN A 663 -26.77 -20.96 -69.61
N SER A 664 -27.47 -21.19 -68.50
CA SER A 664 -28.13 -20.10 -67.74
C SER A 664 -27.19 -19.48 -66.72
N ASN A 665 -27.19 -18.14 -66.58
CA ASN A 665 -26.35 -17.40 -65.64
C ASN A 665 -27.21 -16.77 -64.54
N LEU A 666 -27.45 -17.54 -63.47
CA LEU A 666 -28.16 -17.06 -62.29
C LEU A 666 -27.16 -16.68 -61.19
N ARG A 667 -27.50 -15.63 -60.45
CA ARG A 667 -26.82 -15.14 -59.25
C ARG A 667 -27.76 -15.33 -58.06
N ARG A 668 -27.18 -15.58 -56.89
CA ARG A 668 -27.94 -15.80 -55.67
C ARG A 668 -27.25 -15.16 -54.46
N MET A 669 -28.02 -14.68 -53.49
CA MET A 669 -27.52 -14.08 -52.25
C MET A 669 -28.46 -14.42 -51.10
N VAL A 670 -27.97 -15.02 -50.01
CA VAL A 670 -28.72 -15.03 -48.75
C VAL A 670 -28.40 -13.74 -48.00
N ASP A 671 -29.41 -12.96 -47.66
CA ASP A 671 -29.23 -11.75 -46.87
C ASP A 671 -29.17 -12.03 -45.36
N GLU A 672 -28.95 -10.96 -44.60
CA GLU A 672 -28.98 -10.95 -43.13
C GLU A 672 -30.37 -11.15 -42.50
N HIS A 673 -31.40 -11.49 -43.28
CA HIS A 673 -32.71 -11.93 -42.80
C HIS A 673 -32.98 -13.41 -43.14
N GLY A 674 -31.99 -14.10 -43.71
CA GLY A 674 -32.10 -15.52 -44.09
C GLY A 674 -32.95 -15.66 -45.34
N ILE A 675 -33.06 -14.59 -46.12
CA ILE A 675 -33.80 -14.56 -47.36
C ILE A 675 -32.82 -14.76 -48.50
N LEU A 676 -33.02 -15.83 -49.27
CA LEU A 676 -32.28 -16.10 -50.49
C LEU A 676 -32.90 -15.30 -51.65
N HIS A 677 -32.14 -14.36 -52.17
CA HIS A 677 -32.42 -13.56 -53.35
C HIS A 677 -31.82 -14.22 -54.59
N TRP A 678 -32.57 -14.25 -55.68
CA TRP A 678 -32.11 -14.72 -56.99
C TRP A 678 -32.29 -13.64 -58.06
N GLU A 679 -31.29 -13.52 -58.93
CA GLU A 679 -31.35 -12.67 -60.12
C GLU A 679 -30.56 -13.29 -61.27
N GLY A 680 -30.87 -12.95 -62.52
CA GLY A 680 -30.00 -13.30 -63.65
C GLY A 680 -30.74 -13.76 -64.89
N ALA A 681 -29.99 -13.93 -65.97
CA ALA A 681 -30.53 -14.32 -67.25
C ALA A 681 -30.57 -15.85 -67.38
N LEU A 682 -31.72 -16.37 -67.77
CA LEU A 682 -31.81 -17.72 -68.28
C LEU A 682 -31.37 -17.72 -69.74
N SER A 683 -30.58 -18.71 -70.16
CA SER A 683 -30.24 -18.86 -71.58
C SER A 683 -31.50 -19.09 -72.39
N GLY A 684 -31.72 -18.24 -73.38
CA GLY A 684 -32.86 -18.31 -74.28
C GLY A 684 -32.87 -19.61 -75.10
N GLY A 685 -34.02 -20.29 -75.06
CA GLY A 685 -34.42 -21.40 -75.92
C GLY A 685 -35.89 -21.67 -75.63
N THR A 686 -36.66 -22.13 -76.60
CA THR A 686 -38.08 -22.49 -76.40
C THR A 686 -38.18 -23.69 -75.44
N THR A 687 -38.22 -23.45 -74.13
CA THR A 687 -38.41 -24.51 -73.14
C THR A 687 -39.89 -24.91 -73.12
N SER A 688 -40.17 -26.21 -73.16
CA SER A 688 -41.48 -26.72 -72.76
C SER A 688 -41.71 -26.49 -71.27
N ALA A 689 -42.97 -26.34 -70.88
CA ALA A 689 -43.36 -26.42 -69.48
C ALA A 689 -42.81 -27.71 -68.84
N ASP A 690 -42.51 -27.65 -67.55
CA ASP A 690 -42.00 -28.73 -66.71
C ASP A 690 -40.56 -29.19 -66.99
N THR A 691 -39.75 -28.34 -67.63
CA THR A 691 -38.31 -28.60 -67.79
C THR A 691 -37.59 -28.48 -66.45
N VAL A 692 -36.86 -29.53 -66.06
CA VAL A 692 -36.05 -29.57 -64.83
C VAL A 692 -34.71 -28.87 -65.05
N ILE A 693 -34.49 -27.74 -64.36
CA ILE A 693 -33.19 -27.03 -64.30
C ILE A 693 -32.27 -27.70 -63.28
N LEU A 694 -32.83 -28.04 -62.10
CA LEU A 694 -32.17 -28.82 -61.06
C LEU A 694 -33.08 -29.95 -60.62
N ALA A 695 -32.55 -31.17 -60.58
CA ALA A 695 -33.22 -32.30 -59.99
C ALA A 695 -33.34 -32.12 -58.46
N ALA A 696 -34.30 -32.83 -57.87
CA ALA A 696 -34.46 -32.89 -56.42
C ALA A 696 -33.12 -33.22 -55.74
N GLY A 697 -32.81 -32.51 -54.65
CA GLY A 697 -31.58 -32.67 -53.88
C GLY A 697 -30.38 -31.86 -54.39
N GLN A 698 -30.44 -31.28 -55.60
CA GLN A 698 -29.28 -30.56 -56.16
C GLN A 698 -29.12 -29.15 -55.60
N LEU A 699 -30.19 -28.47 -55.18
CA LEU A 699 -30.05 -27.25 -54.38
C LEU A 699 -29.64 -27.63 -52.94
N PRO A 700 -28.59 -27.01 -52.37
CA PRO A 700 -28.14 -27.28 -50.99
C PRO A 700 -29.29 -27.11 -49.99
N ALA A 701 -29.35 -27.98 -48.97
CA ALA A 701 -30.44 -27.97 -47.98
C ALA A 701 -30.64 -26.60 -47.30
N CYS A 702 -29.56 -25.83 -47.11
CA CYS A 702 -29.58 -24.50 -46.49
C CYS A 702 -29.97 -23.36 -47.45
N GLU A 703 -30.39 -23.69 -48.67
CA GLU A 703 -30.85 -22.76 -49.72
C GLU A 703 -32.25 -23.13 -50.24
N ARG A 704 -32.85 -24.20 -49.72
CA ARG A 704 -34.19 -24.63 -50.09
C ARG A 704 -35.23 -23.74 -49.38
N PRO A 705 -36.35 -23.42 -50.04
CA PRO A 705 -37.50 -22.85 -49.36
C PRO A 705 -37.88 -23.70 -48.14
N ILE A 706 -38.14 -23.07 -47.00
CA ILE A 706 -38.35 -23.78 -45.71
C ILE A 706 -39.67 -24.56 -45.73
N ASP A 707 -40.77 -23.92 -46.13
CA ASP A 707 -42.12 -24.43 -45.88
C ASP A 707 -42.89 -24.77 -47.15
N THR A 708 -42.71 -23.96 -48.19
CA THR A 708 -43.51 -24.08 -49.42
C THR A 708 -42.67 -23.83 -50.64
N THR A 709 -43.06 -24.48 -51.72
CA THR A 709 -42.53 -24.25 -53.06
C THR A 709 -42.74 -22.79 -53.46
N VAL A 710 -41.68 -22.14 -53.93
CA VAL A 710 -41.71 -20.72 -54.33
C VAL A 710 -41.81 -20.62 -55.84
N ARG A 711 -42.78 -19.85 -56.33
CA ARG A 711 -42.94 -19.59 -57.76
C ARG A 711 -42.54 -18.17 -58.10
N ALA A 712 -41.63 -18.03 -59.04
CA ALA A 712 -41.02 -16.78 -59.45
C ALA A 712 -41.46 -16.40 -60.87
N PRO A 713 -41.92 -15.17 -61.12
CA PRO A 713 -42.10 -14.69 -62.49
C PRO A 713 -40.73 -14.57 -63.18
N VAL A 714 -40.67 -14.95 -64.45
CA VAL A 714 -39.50 -14.76 -65.30
C VAL A 714 -39.95 -14.08 -66.59
N GLY A 715 -39.43 -12.91 -66.90
CA GLY A 715 -40.04 -12.06 -67.93
C GLY A 715 -39.07 -11.39 -68.88
N THR A 716 -39.62 -10.96 -70.00
CA THR A 716 -39.13 -9.84 -70.81
C THR A 716 -40.25 -8.80 -70.93
N ALA A 717 -39.98 -7.62 -71.50
CA ALA A 717 -41.00 -6.60 -71.72
C ALA A 717 -42.23 -7.10 -72.52
N SER A 718 -42.11 -8.24 -73.21
CA SER A 718 -43.13 -8.85 -74.07
C SER A 718 -43.89 -10.05 -73.47
N GLY A 719 -43.61 -10.48 -72.24
CA GLY A 719 -44.34 -11.59 -71.61
C GLY A 719 -43.73 -12.11 -70.30
N VAL A 720 -44.56 -12.78 -69.48
CA VAL A 720 -44.20 -13.32 -68.16
C VAL A 720 -44.38 -14.85 -68.16
N GLY A 721 -43.29 -15.57 -67.90
CA GLY A 721 -43.28 -16.99 -67.54
C GLY A 721 -43.08 -17.20 -66.03
N GLN A 722 -42.88 -18.45 -65.60
CA GLN A 722 -42.75 -18.85 -64.21
C GLN A 722 -41.70 -19.96 -64.01
N ILE A 723 -40.86 -19.79 -62.98
CA ILE A 723 -39.99 -20.83 -62.44
C ILE A 723 -40.45 -21.23 -61.05
N GLU A 724 -40.26 -22.49 -60.70
CA GLU A 724 -40.61 -23.07 -59.43
C GLU A 724 -39.37 -23.58 -58.67
N PHE A 725 -39.19 -23.13 -57.43
CA PHE A 725 -38.18 -23.58 -56.48
C PHE A 725 -38.83 -24.54 -55.48
N GLY A 726 -38.47 -25.81 -55.55
CA GLY A 726 -39.02 -26.87 -54.68
C GLY A 726 -38.33 -26.95 -53.32
N THR A 727 -39.08 -27.35 -52.29
CA THR A 727 -38.55 -27.63 -50.93
C THR A 727 -37.62 -28.85 -50.89
N ASP A 728 -37.70 -29.72 -51.91
CA ASP A 728 -36.81 -30.85 -52.15
C ASP A 728 -35.45 -30.43 -52.77
N GLY A 729 -35.32 -29.16 -53.16
CA GLY A 729 -34.14 -28.61 -53.83
C GLY A 729 -34.14 -28.78 -55.34
N GLY A 730 -35.29 -29.09 -55.95
CA GLY A 730 -35.50 -29.03 -57.39
C GLY A 730 -35.78 -27.61 -57.89
N LEU A 731 -35.40 -27.32 -59.13
CA LEU A 731 -35.70 -26.07 -59.84
C LEU A 731 -36.36 -26.43 -61.18
N ILE A 732 -37.61 -26.02 -61.39
CA ILE A 732 -38.41 -26.44 -62.54
C ILE A 732 -38.97 -25.22 -63.27
N VAL A 733 -38.82 -25.19 -64.58
CA VAL A 733 -39.52 -24.23 -65.45
C VAL A 733 -40.97 -24.63 -65.56
N ARG A 734 -41.89 -23.76 -65.17
CA ARG A 734 -43.34 -23.96 -65.38
C ARG A 734 -43.81 -23.27 -66.66
N SER A 735 -43.21 -22.14 -67.01
CA SER A 735 -43.36 -21.47 -68.31
C SER A 735 -42.22 -20.48 -68.54
N LEU A 736 -41.81 -20.22 -69.79
CA LEU A 736 -40.89 -19.13 -70.12
C LEU A 736 -41.45 -18.27 -71.27
N PRO A 737 -41.13 -16.97 -71.29
CA PRO A 737 -41.25 -16.16 -72.50
C PRO A 737 -40.30 -16.68 -73.60
N ALA A 738 -40.65 -16.44 -74.86
CA ALA A 738 -39.91 -16.95 -76.02
C ALA A 738 -38.47 -16.40 -76.20
N ALA A 739 -38.03 -15.41 -75.40
CA ALA A 739 -36.71 -14.80 -75.53
C ALA A 739 -36.08 -14.49 -74.16
N SER A 740 -34.81 -14.90 -73.99
CA SER A 740 -33.86 -14.61 -72.88
C SER A 740 -34.47 -13.99 -71.62
N PRO A 741 -35.27 -14.75 -70.87
CA PRO A 741 -36.03 -14.18 -69.77
C PRO A 741 -35.15 -13.97 -68.55
N VAL A 742 -35.38 -12.85 -67.86
CA VAL A 742 -34.61 -12.44 -66.69
C VAL A 742 -35.40 -12.80 -65.43
N LEU A 743 -34.75 -13.52 -64.53
CA LEU A 743 -35.21 -13.72 -63.17
C LEU A 743 -34.87 -12.45 -62.38
N SER A 744 -35.88 -11.80 -61.81
CA SER A 744 -35.69 -10.56 -61.05
C SER A 744 -36.65 -10.53 -59.86
N GLY A 745 -36.14 -10.18 -58.68
CA GLY A 745 -36.95 -9.95 -57.48
C GLY A 745 -37.50 -11.22 -56.82
N VAL A 746 -36.80 -12.36 -56.98
CA VAL A 746 -37.19 -13.61 -56.33
C VAL A 746 -36.48 -13.73 -55.02
N SER A 747 -37.26 -13.77 -53.94
CA SER A 747 -36.73 -13.80 -52.59
C SER A 747 -37.57 -14.75 -51.74
N TYR A 748 -36.92 -15.64 -50.99
CA TYR A 748 -37.62 -16.55 -50.08
C TYR A 748 -36.80 -16.91 -48.86
N PRO A 749 -37.45 -17.18 -47.71
CA PRO A 749 -36.74 -17.60 -46.51
C PRO A 749 -36.10 -18.97 -46.72
N VAL A 750 -34.88 -19.11 -46.22
CA VAL A 750 -34.11 -20.37 -46.17
C VAL A 750 -33.74 -20.66 -44.73
N LYS A 751 -33.48 -21.94 -44.40
CA LYS A 751 -33.06 -22.30 -43.05
C LYS A 751 -31.74 -21.60 -42.73
N TRP A 752 -31.84 -20.58 -41.87
CA TRP A 752 -30.73 -19.85 -41.30
C TRP A 752 -29.92 -20.77 -40.37
N TRP A 753 -28.62 -20.45 -40.24
CA TRP A 753 -27.54 -20.94 -39.37
C TRP A 753 -27.85 -21.92 -38.20
N ASP A 754 -29.01 -21.87 -37.55
CA ASP A 754 -29.24 -22.51 -36.25
C ASP A 754 -29.47 -24.04 -36.27
N THR A 755 -29.44 -24.70 -37.43
CA THR A 755 -29.73 -26.15 -37.52
C THR A 755 -28.66 -27.00 -38.19
N TYR A 756 -27.45 -26.48 -38.43
CA TYR A 756 -26.31 -27.37 -38.65
C TYR A 756 -25.83 -27.92 -37.29
N GLU A 757 -26.72 -28.63 -36.59
CA GLU A 757 -26.26 -29.61 -35.62
C GLU A 757 -25.41 -30.63 -36.37
N ALA A 758 -24.28 -30.92 -35.74
CA ALA A 758 -23.34 -31.95 -36.11
C ALA A 758 -24.03 -33.17 -36.73
N THR A 759 -23.85 -33.33 -38.04
CA THR A 759 -23.65 -34.69 -38.54
C THR A 759 -22.14 -34.94 -38.43
N PRO A 760 -21.72 -36.04 -37.77
CA PRO A 760 -20.32 -36.29 -37.41
C PRO A 760 -19.36 -36.24 -38.60
#